data_AF-A0A3N6DP42-F1
#
_entry.id   AF-A0A3N6DP42-F1
#
_cell.length_a   1.000
_cell.length_b   1.000
_cell.length_c   1.000
_cell.angle_alpha   90.00
_cell.angle_beta   90.00
_cell.angle_gamma   90.00
#
_symmetry.space_group_name_H-M   'P 1'
#
loop_
_entity.id
_entity.type
_entity.pdbx_description
1 polymer ?
#
loop_
_entity_poly.entity_id
_entity_poly.type
_entity_poly.pdbx_seq_one_letter_code
_entity_poly.pdbx_strand_id
1 'polypeptide(L)'
;MVPVYEEWLAKQVPFPQFGQCKVLPCPEQASAPLGLCHRHITHYERDAKPGGARLAANWARWIVTRSKPIPIEYVNRSLFEKWCRETGLANRANGQVSLLGLRPLVKAEIKWALFQHSNSPTEGMIWPLVWVQYLVDDCRGQRVDSLADLDQENCRRLSRLLLFGVLNSLRQVYFTREDTKEAGFIETDHFGVRFSSCNSHIDLSPISQRWLRDLIWDMFANRLLTDPPKSRSPFDMSRRACAELSAYLDAQAPGGGHDPTVLTASHMEGFVADQRHRAEHGLPMLRRRLTKNGTPGIVTKCIQSATFNGARRVLRFGMDSGDAERLGLDRRFALALPGGDMRTGRRRPFPDVLARAVANQQNLERLEETDEDDRGMRDIWETQVLTGRRGKEVRDVRLDCISRLNGVPLFWHDQTKVGNIDEAIRIPERLYLRLERRQKKTIDRYIQRVGHPPGPHERSKIALFPRRTSNRQLLKSVSYKWFLNLFRTWLETLDVGHGVPHQARHTLATKLLKAGANLTQIKRYLGQISAVMAEHYVHIANTDSELNDALNAVWVAGPGAAQPGLALTSGKPMTRAEAEALAVDLSRKSTPAEGGFCTFQAVVDGQACPWNMDCHNCDKFVMSGADLVYWHRKREQWHAMAEGASDSATADYLHDIFEPTARAIDGLEKALEAVGLLDEALALDLRRPQEYFGRVWATAFRAQELAQHETDWTAA
;
A
#
# COMPACT_ATOMS: atom_id res chain seq x y z
N MET A 1 -39.94 5.01 37.09
CA MET A 1 -39.27 5.42 38.35
C MET A 1 -38.12 6.39 38.05
N VAL A 2 -38.44 7.62 37.61
CA VAL A 2 -37.49 8.73 37.50
C VAL A 2 -38.01 10.05 38.14
N PRO A 3 -38.85 10.10 39.20
CA PRO A 3 -39.14 11.39 39.86
C PRO A 3 -38.09 11.79 40.90
N VAL A 4 -37.26 10.86 41.38
CA VAL A 4 -36.42 11.08 42.58
C VAL A 4 -35.24 12.01 42.31
N TYR A 5 -34.67 12.02 41.10
CA TYR A 5 -33.50 12.84 40.80
C TYR A 5 -33.85 14.32 40.58
N GLU A 6 -34.90 14.60 39.80
CA GLU A 6 -35.40 15.96 39.54
C GLU A 6 -35.87 16.64 40.84
N GLU A 7 -36.66 15.93 41.67
CA GLU A 7 -37.09 16.46 42.98
C GLU A 7 -35.93 16.65 43.95
N TRP A 8 -34.92 15.77 43.94
CA TRP A 8 -33.72 15.93 44.75
C TRP A 8 -32.93 17.15 44.29
N LEU A 9 -32.71 17.30 42.98
CA LEU A 9 -31.94 18.38 42.38
C LEU A 9 -32.58 19.75 42.65
N ALA A 10 -33.92 19.85 42.54
CA ALA A 10 -34.67 21.06 42.84
C ALA A 10 -34.57 21.52 44.30
N LYS A 11 -34.28 20.60 45.23
CA LYS A 11 -34.08 20.91 46.67
C LYS A 11 -32.63 21.26 47.02
N GLN A 12 -31.69 21.13 46.08
CA GLN A 12 -30.30 21.46 46.35
C GLN A 12 -30.04 22.96 46.19
N VAL A 13 -29.35 23.54 47.17
CA VAL A 13 -28.84 24.92 47.08
C VAL A 13 -27.34 24.84 46.76
N PRO A 14 -26.83 25.60 45.78
CA PRO A 14 -25.40 25.64 45.49
C PRO A 14 -24.61 26.01 46.75
N PHE A 15 -23.54 25.28 47.03
CA PHE A 15 -22.61 25.66 48.10
C PHE A 15 -22.06 27.09 47.84
N PRO A 16 -21.76 27.86 48.90
CA PRO A 16 -21.16 29.19 48.75
C PRO A 16 -19.91 29.13 47.86
N GLN A 17 -19.86 29.98 46.84
CA GLN A 17 -18.70 30.05 45.95
C GLN A 17 -17.58 30.82 46.65
N PHE A 18 -16.43 30.18 46.86
CA PHE A 18 -15.24 30.82 47.47
C PHE A 18 -14.31 31.46 46.43
N GLY A 19 -14.86 31.82 45.26
CA GLY A 19 -14.10 32.27 44.10
C GLY A 19 -13.32 31.14 43.43
N GLN A 20 -12.45 31.52 42.49
CA GLN A 20 -11.61 30.56 41.77
C GLN A 20 -10.51 29.98 42.67
N CYS A 21 -10.07 28.77 42.36
CA CYS A 21 -8.89 28.19 42.98
C CYS A 21 -7.66 29.10 42.75
N LYS A 22 -6.93 29.38 43.82
CA LYS A 22 -5.69 30.18 43.85
C LYS A 22 -4.53 29.51 43.12
N VAL A 23 -4.62 28.21 42.86
CA VAL A 23 -3.62 27.51 42.06
C VAL A 23 -3.76 27.96 40.61
N LEU A 24 -2.78 28.73 40.12
CA LEU A 24 -2.83 29.46 38.85
C LEU A 24 -3.37 28.64 37.65
N PRO A 25 -2.94 27.38 37.42
CA PRO A 25 -3.43 26.63 36.28
C PRO A 25 -4.84 26.03 36.46
N CYS A 26 -5.49 26.21 37.61
CA CYS A 26 -6.74 25.54 37.98
C CYS A 26 -8.00 26.39 37.66
N PRO A 27 -8.83 26.02 36.66
CA PRO A 27 -10.09 26.72 36.42
C PRO A 27 -11.25 26.32 37.35
N GLU A 28 -11.02 25.46 38.36
CA GLU A 28 -12.10 25.05 39.26
C GLU A 28 -12.43 26.14 40.27
N GLN A 29 -13.66 26.14 40.75
CA GLN A 29 -14.05 26.91 41.91
C GLN A 29 -13.37 26.35 43.17
N ALA A 30 -13.00 27.25 44.08
CA ALA A 30 -12.52 26.88 45.39
C ALA A 30 -13.67 26.25 46.20
N SER A 31 -13.40 25.10 46.81
CA SER A 31 -14.37 24.37 47.64
C SER A 31 -14.30 24.79 49.12
N ALA A 32 -13.34 25.63 49.47
CA ALA A 32 -13.13 26.12 50.82
C ALA A 32 -12.62 27.57 50.82
N PRO A 33 -12.81 28.33 51.92
CA PRO A 33 -12.33 29.72 52.05
C PRO A 33 -10.83 29.89 51.88
N LEU A 34 -10.06 28.80 52.02
CA LEU A 34 -8.63 28.76 51.72
C LEU A 34 -8.32 29.22 50.28
N GLY A 35 -9.32 29.16 49.39
CA GLY A 35 -9.20 29.49 47.99
C GLY A 35 -8.63 28.32 47.19
N LEU A 36 -8.78 27.08 47.66
CA LEU A 36 -8.34 25.87 46.95
C LEU A 36 -9.55 25.01 46.60
N CYS A 37 -9.53 24.37 45.43
CA CYS A 37 -10.53 23.36 45.08
C CYS A 37 -10.27 22.06 45.84
N HIS A 38 -11.25 21.16 45.87
CA HIS A 38 -11.17 19.93 46.68
C HIS A 38 -9.90 19.12 46.40
N ARG A 39 -9.51 18.97 45.13
CA ARG A 39 -8.29 18.22 44.75
C ARG A 39 -7.00 18.93 45.17
N HIS A 40 -6.96 20.26 45.07
CA HIS A 40 -5.79 21.03 45.50
C HIS A 40 -5.68 21.12 47.02
N ILE A 41 -6.78 21.01 47.76
CA ILE A 41 -6.74 20.82 49.21
C ILE A 41 -6.06 19.49 49.55
N THR A 42 -6.47 18.38 48.93
CA THR A 42 -5.81 17.08 49.13
C THR A 42 -4.32 17.11 48.75
N HIS A 43 -3.97 17.81 47.66
CA HIS A 43 -2.58 17.96 47.25
C HIS A 43 -1.77 18.79 48.25
N TYR A 44 -2.34 19.89 48.73
CA TYR A 44 -1.74 20.75 49.74
C TYR A 44 -1.47 20.00 51.06
N GLU A 45 -2.37 19.11 51.46
CA GLU A 45 -2.18 18.24 52.62
C GLU A 45 -1.06 17.23 52.40
N ARG A 46 -0.99 16.61 51.21
CA ARG A 46 0.07 15.68 50.83
C ARG A 46 1.45 16.34 50.83
N ASP A 47 1.54 17.60 50.40
CA ASP A 47 2.78 18.36 50.35
C ASP A 47 3.17 18.96 51.73
N ALA A 48 2.59 18.42 52.82
CA ALA A 48 2.82 18.85 54.19
C ALA A 48 2.46 20.33 54.48
N LYS A 49 1.45 20.86 53.78
CA LYS A 49 0.87 22.19 53.98
C LYS A 49 1.89 23.34 53.94
N PRO A 50 2.58 23.59 52.81
CA PRO A 50 3.58 24.65 52.72
C PRO A 50 3.03 26.03 53.11
N GLY A 51 3.65 26.67 54.10
CA GLY A 51 3.19 27.95 54.63
C GLY A 51 2.10 27.86 55.71
N GLY A 52 1.67 26.65 56.06
CA GLY A 52 0.81 26.37 57.23
C GLY A 52 -0.57 27.03 57.18
N ALA A 53 -1.05 27.40 55.99
CA ALA A 53 -2.37 28.01 55.80
C ALA A 53 -3.48 27.08 56.31
N ARG A 54 -4.22 27.51 57.33
CA ARG A 54 -5.32 26.75 57.95
C ARG A 54 -6.54 27.61 58.22
N LEU A 55 -7.71 26.97 58.13
CA LEU A 55 -8.99 27.58 58.51
C LEU A 55 -9.19 27.49 60.02
N ALA A 56 -9.92 28.44 60.59
CA ALA A 56 -10.37 28.36 61.97
C ALA A 56 -11.23 27.09 62.18
N ALA A 57 -11.10 26.46 63.36
CA ALA A 57 -11.97 25.34 63.74
C ALA A 57 -13.45 25.75 63.64
N ASN A 58 -14.30 24.89 63.10
CA ASN A 58 -15.74 25.14 62.90
C ASN A 58 -16.10 26.28 61.93
N TRP A 59 -15.23 26.63 60.97
CA TRP A 59 -15.52 27.65 59.93
C TRP A 59 -16.85 27.42 59.19
N ALA A 60 -17.30 26.17 59.04
CA ALA A 60 -18.59 25.86 58.42
C ALA A 60 -19.78 26.48 59.16
N ARG A 61 -19.70 26.65 60.50
CA ARG A 61 -20.74 27.35 61.28
C ARG A 61 -20.77 28.85 61.00
N TRP A 62 -19.63 29.44 60.64
CA TRP A 62 -19.53 30.88 60.31
C TRP A 62 -20.32 31.22 59.05
N ILE A 63 -20.34 30.33 58.06
CA ILE A 63 -21.12 30.49 56.82
C ILE A 63 -22.62 30.60 57.10
N VAL A 64 -23.12 29.79 58.04
CA VAL A 64 -24.55 29.70 58.35
C VAL A 64 -25.03 30.87 59.20
N THR A 65 -24.16 31.47 60.02
CA THR A 65 -24.58 32.45 61.04
C THR A 65 -24.11 33.88 60.81
N ARG A 66 -23.07 34.12 60.00
CA ARG A 66 -22.46 35.45 59.87
C ARG A 66 -21.92 35.63 58.46
N SER A 67 -22.52 36.51 57.66
CA SER A 67 -22.02 36.97 56.35
C SER A 67 -20.70 37.76 56.46
N LYS A 68 -19.70 37.22 57.17
CA LYS A 68 -18.41 37.81 57.49
C LYS A 68 -17.29 37.00 56.84
N PRO A 69 -16.18 37.64 56.43
CA PRO A 69 -15.02 36.93 55.87
C PRO A 69 -14.44 35.94 56.89
N ILE A 70 -14.17 34.72 56.44
CA ILE A 70 -13.65 33.63 57.28
C ILE A 70 -12.14 33.84 57.45
N PRO A 71 -11.62 33.97 58.69
CA PRO A 71 -10.20 34.20 58.91
C PRO A 71 -9.38 32.96 58.53
N ILE A 72 -8.27 33.20 57.82
CA ILE A 72 -7.28 32.18 57.45
C ILE A 72 -5.99 32.51 58.19
N GLU A 73 -5.47 31.55 58.93
CA GLU A 73 -4.21 31.67 59.65
C GLU A 73 -3.07 31.11 58.80
N TYR A 74 -1.95 31.85 58.71
CA TYR A 74 -0.76 31.44 57.96
C TYR A 74 0.44 31.39 58.90
N VAL A 75 1.25 30.34 58.79
CA VAL A 75 2.59 30.29 59.41
C VAL A 75 3.58 31.08 58.56
N ASN A 76 3.52 30.92 57.24
CA ASN A 76 4.27 31.72 56.26
C ASN A 76 3.42 31.90 55.00
N ARG A 77 2.81 33.07 54.87
CA ARG A 77 1.92 33.39 53.75
C ARG A 77 2.63 33.34 52.39
N SER A 78 3.86 33.84 52.32
CA SER A 78 4.65 33.86 51.08
C SER A 78 4.95 32.46 50.56
N LEU A 79 5.18 31.50 51.46
CA LEU A 79 5.40 30.10 51.11
C LEU A 79 4.13 29.43 50.56
N PHE A 80 2.97 29.72 51.16
CA PHE A 80 1.67 29.26 50.64
C PHE A 80 1.37 29.85 49.25
N GLU A 81 1.58 31.15 49.06
CA GLU A 81 1.37 31.81 47.77
C GLU A 81 2.36 31.32 46.71
N LYS A 82 3.62 31.04 47.10
CA LYS A 82 4.61 30.40 46.21
C LYS A 82 4.15 29.01 45.79
N TRP A 83 3.70 28.18 46.74
CA TRP A 83 3.13 26.87 46.44
C TRP A 83 1.92 26.99 45.49
N CYS A 84 1.01 27.94 45.71
CA CYS A 84 -0.12 28.15 44.80
C CYS A 84 0.31 28.53 43.37
N ARG A 85 1.43 29.25 43.19
CA ARG A 85 1.97 29.62 41.88
C ARG A 85 2.70 28.48 41.18
N GLU A 86 3.43 27.66 41.93
CA GLU A 86 4.31 26.62 41.40
C GLU A 86 3.63 25.27 41.25
N THR A 87 2.60 25.00 42.05
CA THR A 87 1.87 23.73 42.01
C THR A 87 1.09 23.57 40.71
N GLY A 88 1.30 22.41 40.09
CA GLY A 88 0.63 22.03 38.85
C GLY A 88 -0.87 21.74 39.02
N LEU A 89 -1.49 21.37 37.90
CA LEU A 89 -2.86 20.87 37.89
C LEU A 89 -2.97 19.55 38.65
N ALA A 90 -3.95 19.45 39.54
CA ALA A 90 -4.36 18.15 40.05
C ALA A 90 -5.03 17.36 38.92
N ASN A 91 -4.71 16.07 38.79
CA ASN A 91 -5.24 15.18 37.74
C ASN A 91 -6.77 15.35 37.58
N ARG A 92 -7.21 15.54 36.33
CA ARG A 92 -8.62 15.77 35.99
C ARG A 92 -9.18 14.71 35.06
N ALA A 93 -10.45 14.39 35.30
CA ALA A 93 -11.26 13.52 34.46
C ALA A 93 -12.51 14.24 33.91
N ASN A 94 -12.48 15.58 33.78
CA ASN A 94 -13.64 16.37 33.36
C ASN A 94 -13.65 16.72 31.85
N GLY A 95 -12.75 16.14 31.06
CA GLY A 95 -12.70 16.36 29.60
C GLY A 95 -12.26 17.76 29.16
N GLN A 96 -11.62 18.55 30.03
CA GLN A 96 -11.14 19.90 29.71
C GLN A 96 -9.62 20.01 29.82
N VAL A 97 -9.03 20.86 28.95
CA VAL A 97 -7.61 21.25 29.00
C VAL A 97 -7.52 22.68 29.49
N SER A 98 -6.77 22.92 30.57
CA SER A 98 -6.54 24.26 31.10
C SER A 98 -5.27 24.86 30.51
N LEU A 99 -5.45 25.96 29.78
CA LEU A 99 -4.38 26.79 29.24
C LEU A 99 -4.02 27.99 30.16
N LEU A 100 -4.57 28.03 31.38
CA LEU A 100 -4.29 29.10 32.34
C LEU A 100 -2.80 29.12 32.71
N GLY A 101 -2.26 30.31 32.95
CA GLY A 101 -0.84 30.53 33.25
C GLY A 101 0.12 30.43 32.06
N LEU A 102 -0.34 30.12 30.84
CA LEU A 102 0.48 30.22 29.63
C LEU A 102 0.53 31.64 29.05
N ARG A 103 1.61 31.95 28.34
CA ARG A 103 1.75 33.19 27.57
C ARG A 103 0.80 33.21 26.35
N PRO A 104 0.39 34.38 25.83
CA PRO A 104 -0.63 34.48 24.78
C PRO A 104 -0.33 33.71 23.50
N LEU A 105 0.93 33.72 23.04
CA LEU A 105 1.32 33.06 21.79
C LEU A 105 1.24 31.54 21.90
N VAL A 106 1.85 30.92 22.92
CA VAL A 106 1.71 29.47 23.20
C VAL A 106 0.24 29.03 23.28
N LYS A 107 -0.63 29.84 23.91
CA LYS A 107 -2.07 29.55 23.96
C LYS A 107 -2.68 29.49 22.56
N ALA A 108 -2.33 30.44 21.69
CA ALA A 108 -2.80 30.49 20.31
C ALA A 108 -2.28 29.31 19.49
N GLU A 109 -0.98 28.99 19.61
CA GLU A 109 -0.34 27.86 18.93
C GLU A 109 -1.00 26.51 19.29
N ILE A 110 -1.23 26.26 20.58
CA ILE A 110 -1.88 25.02 21.04
C ILE A 110 -3.31 24.94 20.50
N LYS A 111 -4.08 26.04 20.58
CA LYS A 111 -5.45 26.09 20.04
C LYS A 111 -5.48 25.85 18.54
N TRP A 112 -4.58 26.50 17.79
CA TRP A 112 -4.45 26.32 16.35
C TRP A 112 -4.12 24.86 15.99
N ALA A 113 -3.15 24.26 16.69
CA ALA A 113 -2.75 22.90 16.42
C ALA A 113 -3.86 21.89 16.73
N LEU A 114 -4.62 22.08 17.81
CA LEU A 114 -5.80 21.26 18.12
C LEU A 114 -6.88 21.40 17.04
N PHE A 115 -7.17 22.63 16.60
CA PHE A 115 -8.12 22.91 15.53
C PHE A 115 -7.70 22.26 14.20
N GLN A 116 -6.44 22.41 13.81
CA GLN A 116 -5.91 21.76 12.61
C GLN A 116 -5.94 20.23 12.73
N HIS A 117 -5.61 19.70 13.91
CA HIS A 117 -5.60 18.26 14.15
C HIS A 117 -7.01 17.63 14.12
N SER A 118 -8.05 18.37 14.54
CA SER A 118 -9.45 17.93 14.48
C SER A 118 -10.04 18.05 13.08
N ASN A 119 -9.63 19.07 12.31
CA ASN A 119 -10.16 19.32 10.97
C ASN A 119 -9.33 18.66 9.84
N SER A 120 -8.16 18.10 10.15
CA SER A 120 -7.33 17.46 9.13
C SER A 120 -8.05 16.27 8.51
N PRO A 121 -8.20 16.20 7.18
CA PRO A 121 -8.74 15.02 6.50
C PRO A 121 -7.78 13.83 6.59
N THR A 122 -6.53 14.06 7.02
CA THR A 122 -5.54 13.00 7.17
C THR A 122 -5.56 12.39 8.56
N GLU A 123 -5.69 11.07 8.61
CA GLU A 123 -5.68 10.31 9.86
C GLU A 123 -4.42 10.56 10.71
N GLY A 124 -4.62 11.06 11.92
CA GLY A 124 -3.57 11.37 12.88
C GLY A 124 -3.47 10.37 14.04
N MET A 125 -2.48 10.53 14.90
CA MET A 125 -2.51 9.92 16.24
C MET A 125 -3.73 10.45 17.00
N ILE A 126 -4.36 9.64 17.88
CA ILE A 126 -5.28 10.22 18.86
C ILE A 126 -4.45 11.09 19.81
N TRP A 127 -4.93 12.28 20.12
CA TRP A 127 -4.35 13.16 21.14
C TRP A 127 -5.27 13.13 22.37
N PRO A 128 -5.07 12.20 23.33
CA PRO A 128 -5.82 12.23 24.58
C PRO A 128 -5.62 13.57 25.27
N LEU A 129 -6.69 14.13 25.82
CA LEU A 129 -6.64 15.44 26.48
C LEU A 129 -5.63 15.48 27.63
N VAL A 130 -5.40 14.35 28.29
CA VAL A 130 -4.35 14.22 29.32
C VAL A 130 -2.94 14.44 28.76
N TRP A 131 -2.65 13.98 27.55
CA TRP A 131 -1.35 14.23 26.92
C TRP A 131 -1.20 15.69 26.51
N VAL A 132 -2.29 16.29 26.01
CA VAL A 132 -2.31 17.73 25.67
C VAL A 132 -2.08 18.56 26.94
N GLN A 133 -2.68 18.17 28.06
CA GLN A 133 -2.44 18.83 29.34
C GLN A 133 -0.97 18.68 29.81
N TYR A 134 -0.33 17.53 29.59
CA TYR A 134 1.10 17.37 29.90
C TYR A 134 1.98 18.32 29.09
N LEU A 135 1.70 18.49 27.79
CA LEU A 135 2.42 19.47 26.96
C LEU A 135 2.23 20.89 27.50
N VAL A 136 0.99 21.26 27.84
CA VAL A 136 0.67 22.56 28.44
C VAL A 136 1.42 22.78 29.75
N ASP A 137 1.48 21.76 30.60
CA ASP A 137 2.17 21.84 31.88
C ASP A 137 3.68 21.99 31.71
N ASP A 138 4.28 21.29 30.73
CA ASP A 138 5.70 21.43 30.41
C ASP A 138 6.01 22.84 29.87
N CYS A 139 5.16 23.39 29.00
CA CYS A 139 5.28 24.78 28.52
C CYS A 139 5.20 25.79 29.67
N ARG A 140 4.29 25.56 30.63
CA ARG A 140 4.14 26.42 31.80
C ARG A 140 5.36 26.35 32.72
N GLY A 141 5.88 25.15 32.96
CA GLY A 141 7.07 24.94 33.78
C GLY A 141 8.31 25.63 33.20
N GLN A 142 8.49 25.55 31.88
CA GLN A 142 9.61 26.19 31.17
C GLN A 142 9.38 27.67 30.85
N ARG A 143 8.16 28.19 31.04
CA ARG A 143 7.77 29.61 30.82
C ARG A 143 8.06 30.13 29.40
N VAL A 144 7.91 29.27 28.40
CA VAL A 144 8.18 29.57 26.99
C VAL A 144 7.21 30.59 26.39
N ASP A 145 7.68 31.33 25.39
CA ASP A 145 6.91 32.30 24.59
C ASP A 145 6.26 31.64 23.36
N SER A 146 6.97 30.69 22.74
CA SER A 146 6.47 29.82 21.67
C SER A 146 6.74 28.35 22.00
N LEU A 147 5.95 27.46 21.43
CA LEU A 147 6.23 26.03 21.40
C LEU A 147 7.55 25.69 20.70
N ALA A 148 8.06 26.57 19.84
CA ALA A 148 9.38 26.43 19.21
C ALA A 148 10.53 26.55 20.22
N ASP A 149 10.32 27.29 21.32
CA ASP A 149 11.32 27.52 22.37
C ASP A 149 11.35 26.42 23.44
N LEU A 150 10.48 25.42 23.31
CA LEU A 150 10.34 24.36 24.30
C LEU A 150 11.55 23.42 24.25
N ASP A 151 12.26 23.34 25.38
CA ASP A 151 13.34 22.38 25.55
C ASP A 151 12.76 20.97 25.65
N GLN A 152 12.95 20.22 24.56
CA GLN A 152 12.39 18.88 24.39
C GLN A 152 13.05 17.86 25.32
N GLU A 153 14.31 18.05 25.71
CA GLU A 153 15.02 17.09 26.57
C GLU A 153 14.40 17.07 27.97
N ASN A 154 13.99 18.24 28.44
CA ASN A 154 13.27 18.44 29.70
C ASN A 154 11.75 18.25 29.61
N CYS A 155 11.24 17.70 28.49
CA CYS A 155 9.82 17.38 28.33
C CYS A 155 9.49 15.91 28.64
N ARG A 156 8.27 15.68 29.13
CA ARG A 156 7.72 14.33 29.23
C ARG A 156 7.71 13.67 27.84
N ARG A 157 7.97 12.35 27.79
CA ARG A 157 7.96 11.58 26.54
C ARG A 157 6.67 11.76 25.72
N LEU A 158 5.52 11.82 26.40
CA LEU A 158 4.22 12.00 25.77
C LEU A 158 4.04 13.42 25.20
N SER A 159 4.56 14.45 25.87
CA SER A 159 4.58 15.82 25.38
C SER A 159 5.39 15.94 24.10
N ARG A 160 6.57 15.30 24.04
CA ARG A 160 7.41 15.26 22.82
C ARG A 160 6.69 14.66 21.61
N LEU A 161 5.91 13.60 21.81
CA LEU A 161 5.14 12.97 20.73
C LEU A 161 4.10 13.91 20.13
N LEU A 162 3.43 14.71 20.96
CA LEU A 162 2.48 15.73 20.52
C LEU A 162 3.17 16.90 19.85
N LEU A 163 4.25 17.39 20.48
CA LEU A 163 5.00 18.56 20.02
C LEU A 163 5.43 18.42 18.55
N PHE A 164 5.90 17.23 18.14
CA PHE A 164 6.24 16.99 16.74
C PHE A 164 5.06 17.25 15.78
N GLY A 165 3.87 16.78 16.13
CA GLY A 165 2.66 17.01 15.34
C GLY A 165 2.25 18.47 15.30
N VAL A 166 2.36 19.16 16.45
CA VAL A 166 2.04 20.59 16.61
C VAL A 166 3.00 21.48 15.82
N LEU A 167 4.31 21.27 15.96
CA LEU A 167 5.32 22.06 15.23
C LEU A 167 5.18 21.88 13.72
N ASN A 168 4.77 20.69 13.25
CA ASN A 168 4.47 20.49 11.84
C ASN A 168 3.29 21.34 11.35
N SER A 169 2.22 21.51 12.14
CA SER A 169 1.09 22.36 11.75
C SER A 169 1.41 23.86 11.86
N LEU A 170 2.27 24.24 12.79
CA LEU A 170 2.72 25.63 12.95
C LEU A 170 3.69 26.05 11.85
N ARG A 171 4.54 25.15 11.35
CA ARG A 171 5.47 25.46 10.24
C ARG A 171 4.74 26.05 9.02
N GLN A 172 3.53 25.57 8.74
CA GLN A 172 2.71 26.05 7.61
C GLN A 172 2.14 27.46 7.82
N VAL A 173 2.17 27.96 9.05
CA VAL A 173 1.73 29.31 9.40
C VAL A 173 2.93 30.25 9.50
N TYR A 174 4.05 29.76 10.04
CA TYR A 174 5.24 30.56 10.27
C TYR A 174 6.13 30.78 9.05
N PHE A 175 6.02 29.94 8.04
CA PHE A 175 6.76 30.12 6.80
C PHE A 175 5.77 30.37 5.66
N THR A 176 6.01 31.42 4.88
CA THR A 176 5.44 31.56 3.55
C THR A 176 6.15 30.62 2.57
N ARG A 177 5.63 30.52 1.33
CA ARG A 177 6.29 29.74 0.27
C ARG A 177 7.75 30.17 0.10
N GLU A 178 8.00 31.47 -0.04
CA GLU A 178 9.35 32.01 -0.26
C GLU A 178 10.25 31.81 0.97
N ASP A 179 9.72 31.95 2.18
CA ASP A 179 10.50 31.72 3.40
C ASP A 179 11.03 30.27 3.47
N THR A 180 10.30 29.29 2.91
CA THR A 180 10.78 27.90 2.88
C THR A 180 12.05 27.75 2.05
N LYS A 181 12.21 28.53 0.97
CA LYS A 181 13.39 28.52 0.11
C LYS A 181 14.62 28.95 0.90
N GLU A 182 14.52 30.08 1.59
CA GLU A 182 15.58 30.60 2.45
C GLU A 182 15.90 29.63 3.61
N ALA A 183 14.88 29.08 4.25
CA ALA A 183 15.01 28.14 5.34
C ALA A 183 15.50 26.73 4.91
N GLY A 184 15.66 26.48 3.62
CA GLY A 184 16.24 25.24 3.09
C GLY A 184 15.31 24.04 3.16
N PHE A 185 14.01 24.23 2.97
CA PHE A 185 13.05 23.14 2.82
C PHE A 185 11.94 23.50 1.82
N ILE A 186 11.11 22.54 1.43
CA ILE A 186 9.85 22.83 0.73
C ILE A 186 8.69 22.17 1.46
N GLU A 187 7.56 22.88 1.54
CA GLU A 187 6.34 22.45 2.21
C GLU A 187 5.23 22.30 1.18
N THR A 188 4.95 21.07 0.76
CA THR A 188 4.08 20.80 -0.41
C THR A 188 2.64 21.26 -0.21
N ASP A 189 2.19 21.39 1.04
CA ASP A 189 0.84 21.89 1.35
C ASP A 189 0.66 23.35 0.99
N HIS A 190 1.72 24.17 0.98
CA HIS A 190 1.60 25.53 0.47
C HIS A 190 1.20 25.56 -1.00
N PHE A 191 1.44 24.47 -1.75
CA PHE A 191 1.04 24.31 -3.14
C PHE A 191 -0.28 23.54 -3.29
N GLY A 192 -0.97 23.23 -2.19
CA GLY A 192 -2.20 22.43 -2.21
C GLY A 192 -1.98 20.94 -2.49
N VAL A 193 -0.73 20.45 -2.43
CA VAL A 193 -0.38 19.07 -2.78
C VAL A 193 -0.03 18.27 -1.53
N ARG A 194 -0.84 17.25 -1.22
CA ARG A 194 -0.56 16.26 -0.18
C ARG A 194 -0.33 14.87 -0.77
N PHE A 195 0.90 14.35 -0.67
CA PHE A 195 1.18 12.97 -1.04
C PHE A 195 0.63 11.98 -0.01
N SER A 196 0.01 10.89 -0.50
CA SER A 196 -0.50 9.83 0.38
C SER A 196 0.59 9.29 1.30
N SER A 197 0.25 9.13 2.57
CA SER A 197 1.11 8.53 3.60
C SER A 197 2.45 9.25 3.85
N CYS A 198 2.58 10.49 3.38
CA CYS A 198 3.77 11.32 3.56
C CYS A 198 3.41 12.66 4.21
N ASN A 199 4.31 13.19 5.04
CA ASN A 199 4.23 14.58 5.45
C ASN A 199 4.61 15.47 4.25
N SER A 200 4.07 16.68 4.22
CA SER A 200 4.33 17.68 3.17
C SER A 200 5.73 18.29 3.25
N HIS A 201 6.38 18.23 4.41
CA HIS A 201 7.71 18.79 4.61
C HIS A 201 8.81 17.94 3.94
N ILE A 202 9.64 18.60 3.14
CA ILE A 202 10.81 18.03 2.47
C ILE A 202 12.04 18.88 2.79
N ASP A 203 12.89 18.34 3.65
CA ASP A 203 14.13 18.97 4.09
C ASP A 203 15.23 18.94 3.02
N LEU A 204 15.69 20.12 2.60
CA LEU A 204 16.76 20.33 1.62
C LEU A 204 18.08 20.81 2.27
N SER A 205 18.11 21.02 3.59
CA SER A 205 19.32 21.38 4.34
C SER A 205 20.50 20.41 4.20
N PRO A 206 20.32 19.12 3.82
CA PRO A 206 21.45 18.25 3.49
C PRO A 206 22.26 18.67 2.26
N ILE A 207 21.82 19.68 1.49
CA ILE A 207 22.51 20.25 0.34
C ILE A 207 23.17 21.56 0.79
N SER A 208 24.50 21.54 0.90
CA SER A 208 25.30 22.65 1.44
C SER A 208 25.31 23.88 0.53
N GLN A 209 25.47 23.69 -0.78
CA GLN A 209 25.54 24.77 -1.76
C GLN A 209 24.16 25.45 -1.92
N ARG A 210 24.09 26.75 -1.62
CA ARG A 210 22.84 27.52 -1.73
C ARG A 210 22.27 27.51 -3.16
N TRP A 211 23.13 27.70 -4.17
CA TRP A 211 22.69 27.69 -5.57
C TRP A 211 22.03 26.36 -5.97
N LEU A 212 22.56 25.22 -5.51
CA LEU A 212 22.01 23.90 -5.84
C LEU A 212 20.72 23.63 -5.06
N ARG A 213 20.65 24.09 -3.81
CA ARG A 213 19.47 24.00 -2.95
C ARG A 213 18.31 24.85 -3.50
N ASP A 214 18.61 26.05 -3.95
CA ASP A 214 17.63 26.95 -4.56
C ASP A 214 17.14 26.37 -5.90
N LEU A 215 18.04 25.81 -6.72
CA LEU A 215 17.69 25.20 -8.00
C LEU A 215 16.77 23.97 -7.86
N ILE A 216 17.03 23.08 -6.89
CA ILE A 216 16.12 21.96 -6.64
C ILE A 216 14.79 22.42 -6.02
N TRP A 217 14.80 23.48 -5.20
CA TRP A 217 13.58 24.08 -4.67
C TRP A 217 12.72 24.63 -5.81
N ASP A 218 13.31 25.39 -6.74
CA ASP A 218 12.61 25.97 -7.90
C ASP A 218 12.04 24.87 -8.81
N MET A 219 12.80 23.81 -9.05
CA MET A 219 12.30 22.64 -9.79
C MET A 219 11.11 21.98 -9.09
N PHE A 220 11.16 21.80 -7.77
CA PHE A 220 10.05 21.22 -7.01
C PHE A 220 8.84 22.14 -6.99
N ALA A 221 9.02 23.44 -6.76
CA ALA A 221 7.95 24.43 -6.79
C ALA A 221 7.25 24.46 -8.15
N ASN A 222 8.02 24.56 -9.24
CA ASN A 222 7.48 24.49 -10.60
C ASN A 222 6.72 23.19 -10.84
N ARG A 223 7.28 22.05 -10.43
CA ARG A 223 6.63 20.74 -10.62
C ARG A 223 5.35 20.59 -9.80
N LEU A 224 5.28 21.18 -8.60
CA LEU A 224 4.07 21.19 -7.77
C LEU A 224 2.96 22.06 -8.36
N LEU A 225 3.31 23.16 -9.04
CA LEU A 225 2.37 24.07 -9.69
C LEU A 225 1.84 23.54 -11.03
N THR A 226 2.68 22.85 -11.80
CA THR A 226 2.36 22.46 -13.19
C THR A 226 1.80 21.05 -13.32
N ASP A 227 2.46 20.04 -12.73
CA ASP A 227 2.11 18.63 -12.88
C ASP A 227 2.60 17.82 -11.67
N PRO A 228 1.93 17.93 -10.52
CA PRO A 228 2.37 17.30 -9.28
C PRO A 228 2.37 15.76 -9.40
N PRO A 229 3.46 15.08 -9.00
CA PRO A 229 3.55 13.63 -9.15
C PRO A 229 2.56 12.90 -8.23
N LYS A 230 2.13 11.68 -8.61
CA LYS A 230 1.26 10.84 -7.77
C LYS A 230 1.90 10.38 -6.43
N SER A 231 3.21 10.57 -6.26
CA SER A 231 3.93 10.19 -5.03
C SER A 231 5.14 11.09 -4.79
N ARG A 232 5.63 11.12 -3.54
CA ARG A 232 6.84 11.86 -3.14
C ARG A 232 8.14 11.29 -3.71
N SER A 233 8.14 10.05 -4.20
CA SER A 233 9.37 9.32 -4.62
C SER A 233 10.26 10.10 -5.61
N PRO A 234 9.73 10.75 -6.67
CA PRO A 234 10.55 11.52 -7.60
C PRO A 234 11.31 12.68 -6.95
N PHE A 235 10.70 13.31 -5.94
CA PHE A 235 11.33 14.41 -5.20
C PHE A 235 12.43 13.85 -4.29
N ASP A 236 12.13 12.79 -3.54
CA ASP A 236 13.12 12.15 -2.69
C ASP A 236 14.34 11.61 -3.47
N MET A 237 14.15 11.13 -4.70
CA MET A 237 15.26 10.70 -5.58
C MET A 237 16.15 11.89 -5.96
N SER A 238 15.55 12.97 -6.48
CA SER A 238 16.30 14.16 -6.91
C SER A 238 17.03 14.83 -5.74
N ARG A 239 16.36 14.88 -4.57
CA ARG A 239 16.93 15.40 -3.33
C ARG A 239 18.13 14.60 -2.83
N ARG A 240 18.01 13.26 -2.80
CA ARG A 240 19.14 12.39 -2.41
C ARG A 240 20.30 12.50 -3.39
N ALA A 241 20.00 12.57 -4.68
CA ALA A 241 21.01 12.74 -5.71
C ALA A 241 21.79 14.05 -5.56
N CYS A 242 21.09 15.17 -5.35
CA CYS A 242 21.73 16.47 -5.13
C CYS A 242 22.50 16.52 -3.81
N ALA A 243 22.03 15.83 -2.76
CA ALA A 243 22.78 15.72 -1.51
C ALA A 243 24.09 14.91 -1.67
N GLU A 244 24.11 13.87 -2.51
CA GLU A 244 25.36 13.15 -2.85
C GLU A 244 26.32 14.01 -3.68
N LEU A 245 25.82 14.73 -4.69
CA LEU A 245 26.63 15.68 -5.46
C LEU A 245 27.19 16.78 -4.57
N SER A 246 26.34 17.34 -3.70
CA SER A 246 26.72 18.37 -2.72
C SER A 246 27.86 17.90 -1.81
N ALA A 247 27.76 16.68 -1.26
CA ALA A 247 28.80 16.12 -0.41
C ALA A 247 30.13 15.89 -1.17
N TYR A 248 30.06 15.58 -2.48
CA TYR A 248 31.27 15.50 -3.31
C TYR A 248 31.89 16.88 -3.55
N LEU A 249 31.08 17.87 -3.91
CA LEU A 249 31.54 19.25 -4.16
C LEU A 249 32.16 19.87 -2.91
N ASP A 250 31.53 19.69 -1.75
CA ASP A 250 32.06 20.14 -0.44
C ASP A 250 33.50 19.62 -0.21
N ALA A 251 33.77 18.40 -0.65
CA ALA A 251 35.05 17.73 -0.39
C ALA A 251 36.11 17.96 -1.46
N GLN A 252 35.72 18.16 -2.73
CA GLN A 252 36.63 18.09 -3.88
C GLN A 252 36.66 19.35 -4.73
N ALA A 253 35.62 20.20 -4.69
CA ALA A 253 35.55 21.40 -5.51
C ALA A 253 36.19 22.61 -4.80
N PRO A 254 36.77 23.57 -5.55
CA PRO A 254 37.28 24.81 -4.98
C PRO A 254 36.20 25.54 -4.16
N GLY A 255 36.56 25.98 -2.94
CA GLY A 255 35.61 26.63 -2.04
C GLY A 255 34.38 25.79 -1.70
N GLY A 256 34.49 24.45 -1.74
CA GLY A 256 33.38 23.52 -1.56
C GLY A 256 32.33 23.58 -2.67
N GLY A 257 32.61 24.24 -3.80
CA GLY A 257 31.64 24.46 -4.87
C GLY A 257 30.49 25.41 -4.49
N HIS A 258 30.67 26.23 -3.46
CA HIS A 258 29.68 27.26 -3.08
C HIS A 258 29.55 28.37 -4.13
N ASP A 259 30.63 28.63 -4.88
CA ASP A 259 30.62 29.47 -6.06
C ASP A 259 30.38 28.58 -7.31
N PRO A 260 29.23 28.70 -8.00
CA PRO A 260 28.98 27.91 -9.22
C PRO A 260 29.87 28.32 -10.40
N THR A 261 30.47 29.51 -10.41
CA THR A 261 31.25 30.02 -11.56
C THR A 261 32.59 29.32 -11.75
N VAL A 262 33.12 28.71 -10.68
CA VAL A 262 34.37 27.95 -10.72
C VAL A 262 34.16 26.48 -11.09
N LEU A 263 32.91 26.03 -11.24
CA LEU A 263 32.59 24.64 -11.54
C LEU A 263 32.68 24.36 -13.05
N THR A 264 33.42 23.31 -13.41
CA THR A 264 33.73 22.94 -14.80
C THR A 264 33.41 21.46 -15.05
N ALA A 265 33.44 21.02 -16.31
CA ALA A 265 33.22 19.62 -16.67
C ALA A 265 34.06 18.63 -15.84
N SER A 266 35.33 18.97 -15.55
CA SER A 266 36.25 18.11 -14.80
C SER A 266 35.76 17.79 -13.38
N HIS A 267 35.15 18.76 -12.68
CA HIS A 267 34.56 18.51 -11.36
C HIS A 267 33.40 17.50 -11.42
N MET A 268 32.57 17.56 -12.46
CA MET A 268 31.48 16.60 -12.64
C MET A 268 32.00 15.23 -13.08
N GLU A 269 33.00 15.18 -13.97
CA GLU A 269 33.66 13.93 -14.37
C GLU A 269 34.28 13.21 -13.17
N GLY A 270 34.91 13.97 -12.25
CA GLY A 270 35.40 13.46 -10.97
C GLY A 270 34.28 12.85 -10.11
N PHE A 271 33.13 13.52 -10.01
CA PHE A 271 31.96 12.98 -9.30
C PHE A 271 31.46 11.67 -9.94
N VAL A 272 31.40 11.61 -11.27
CA VAL A 272 30.97 10.43 -12.02
C VAL A 272 31.93 9.26 -11.78
N ALA A 273 33.24 9.52 -11.80
CA ALA A 273 34.27 8.52 -11.51
C ALA A 273 34.17 8.00 -10.07
N ASP A 274 34.02 8.90 -9.09
CA ASP A 274 33.83 8.53 -7.68
C ASP A 274 32.60 7.63 -7.49
N GLN A 275 31.44 8.02 -8.04
CA GLN A 275 30.21 7.23 -7.90
C GLN A 275 30.30 5.86 -8.58
N ARG A 276 30.99 5.77 -9.73
CA ARG A 276 31.28 4.48 -10.39
C ARG A 276 32.18 3.61 -9.53
N HIS A 277 33.25 4.18 -8.99
CA HIS A 277 34.20 3.49 -8.13
C HIS A 277 33.50 2.95 -6.87
N ARG A 278 32.67 3.76 -6.22
CA ARG A 278 31.88 3.34 -5.05
C ARG A 278 30.92 2.21 -5.38
N ALA A 279 30.22 2.30 -6.52
CA ALA A 279 29.27 1.27 -6.94
C ALA A 279 29.94 -0.06 -7.28
N GLU A 280 31.17 -0.03 -7.78
CA GLU A 280 31.95 -1.23 -8.11
C GLU A 280 32.49 -1.91 -6.84
N HIS A 281 32.98 -1.13 -5.87
CA HIS A 281 33.64 -1.65 -4.67
C HIS A 281 32.71 -1.72 -3.44
N GLY A 282 31.41 -1.47 -3.61
CA GLY A 282 30.43 -1.50 -2.52
C GLY A 282 30.68 -0.48 -1.42
N LEU A 283 31.28 0.67 -1.77
CA LEU A 283 31.67 1.68 -0.78
C LEU A 283 30.45 2.47 -0.26
N PRO A 284 30.56 3.05 0.95
CA PRO A 284 29.56 3.96 1.50
C PRO A 284 29.22 5.12 0.56
N MET A 285 27.95 5.55 0.63
CA MET A 285 27.51 6.86 0.17
C MET A 285 28.35 7.98 0.80
N LEU A 286 28.60 9.07 0.05
CA LEU A 286 29.33 10.24 0.57
C LEU A 286 28.52 10.92 1.67
N ARG A 287 27.22 11.09 1.44
CA ARG A 287 26.33 11.52 2.51
C ARG A 287 26.19 10.34 3.47
N ARG A 288 26.72 10.50 4.68
CA ARG A 288 26.51 9.56 5.79
C ARG A 288 25.04 9.53 6.16
N ARG A 289 24.28 8.69 5.47
CA ARG A 289 22.98 8.23 5.93
C ARG A 289 23.19 6.91 6.63
N LEU A 290 23.11 6.93 7.96
CA LEU A 290 23.12 5.72 8.74
C LEU A 290 21.87 4.90 8.41
N THR A 291 22.07 3.62 8.15
CA THR A 291 21.02 2.62 8.13
C THR A 291 20.45 2.47 9.56
N LYS A 292 19.38 1.70 9.69
CA LYS A 292 18.80 1.38 11.00
C LYS A 292 19.80 0.78 12.00
N ASN A 293 20.87 0.17 11.50
CA ASN A 293 21.89 -0.50 12.31
C ASN A 293 23.11 0.40 12.56
N GLY A 294 23.02 1.70 12.25
CA GLY A 294 24.13 2.63 12.42
C GLY A 294 25.24 2.51 11.37
N THR A 295 25.08 1.69 10.33
CA THR A 295 26.07 1.57 9.23
C THR A 295 25.75 2.50 8.08
N PRO A 296 26.72 3.08 7.35
CA PRO A 296 26.43 3.85 6.15
C PRO A 296 25.75 3.02 5.06
N GLY A 297 24.81 3.61 4.31
CA GLY A 297 24.28 2.97 3.10
C GLY A 297 25.37 2.81 2.04
N ILE A 298 25.44 1.66 1.37
CA ILE A 298 26.40 1.39 0.29
C ILE A 298 25.87 1.87 -1.06
N VAL A 299 26.76 2.30 -1.94
CA VAL A 299 26.43 2.61 -3.33
C VAL A 299 26.35 1.30 -4.12
N THR A 300 25.20 1.04 -4.72
CA THR A 300 25.01 -0.05 -5.70
C THR A 300 24.85 0.54 -7.09
N LYS A 301 25.00 -0.25 -8.16
CA LYS A 301 24.75 0.21 -9.55
C LYS A 301 23.36 0.84 -9.72
N CYS A 302 22.34 0.29 -9.04
CA CYS A 302 20.98 0.86 -9.06
C CYS A 302 20.92 2.24 -8.38
N ILE A 303 21.56 2.37 -7.21
CA ILE A 303 21.66 3.64 -6.49
C ILE A 303 22.44 4.66 -7.31
N GLN A 304 23.57 4.26 -7.90
CA GLN A 304 24.37 5.09 -8.79
C GLN A 304 23.54 5.63 -9.96
N SER A 305 22.81 4.77 -10.66
CA SER A 305 21.92 5.18 -11.76
C SER A 305 20.82 6.14 -11.27
N ALA A 306 20.24 5.89 -10.09
CA ALA A 306 19.25 6.78 -9.50
C ALA A 306 19.84 8.16 -9.10
N THR A 307 21.06 8.18 -8.58
CA THR A 307 21.82 9.41 -8.26
C THR A 307 22.06 10.22 -9.53
N PHE A 308 22.59 9.61 -10.59
CA PHE A 308 22.83 10.28 -11.86
C PHE A 308 21.54 10.86 -12.46
N ASN A 309 20.47 10.05 -12.54
CA ASN A 309 19.19 10.48 -13.09
C ASN A 309 18.53 11.60 -12.26
N GLY A 310 18.64 11.53 -10.92
CA GLY A 310 18.09 12.53 -10.02
C GLY A 310 18.79 13.89 -10.12
N ALA A 311 20.13 13.90 -10.09
CA ALA A 311 20.90 15.14 -10.19
C ALA A 311 20.80 15.75 -11.59
N ARG A 312 20.84 14.91 -12.64
CA ARG A 312 20.69 15.35 -14.03
C ARG A 312 19.35 16.03 -14.27
N ARG A 313 18.27 15.58 -13.62
CA ARG A 313 16.96 16.23 -13.74
C ARG A 313 16.98 17.67 -13.23
N VAL A 314 17.63 17.92 -12.09
CA VAL A 314 17.75 19.26 -11.49
C VAL A 314 18.64 20.17 -12.35
N LEU A 315 19.81 19.69 -12.74
CA LEU A 315 20.73 20.46 -13.58
C LEU A 315 20.13 20.77 -14.96
N ARG A 316 19.36 19.82 -15.53
CA ARG A 316 18.67 20.04 -16.80
C ARG A 316 17.56 21.08 -16.67
N PHE A 317 16.77 21.01 -15.59
CA PHE A 317 15.78 22.04 -15.29
C PHE A 317 16.43 23.43 -15.23
N GLY A 318 17.56 23.59 -14.53
CA GLY A 318 18.27 24.87 -14.46
C GLY A 318 18.83 25.38 -15.78
N MET A 319 19.20 24.47 -16.70
CA MET A 319 19.57 24.89 -18.06
C MET A 319 18.34 25.34 -18.86
N ASP A 320 17.23 24.61 -18.75
CA ASP A 320 16.02 24.89 -19.52
C ASP A 320 15.28 26.15 -19.00
N SER A 321 15.42 26.49 -17.71
CA SER A 321 14.86 27.71 -17.09
C SER A 321 15.74 28.96 -17.24
N GLY A 322 17.00 28.81 -17.68
CA GLY A 322 18.00 29.89 -17.70
C GLY A 322 18.67 30.17 -16.35
N ASP A 323 18.30 29.46 -15.28
CA ASP A 323 18.89 29.65 -13.95
C ASP A 323 20.38 29.34 -13.91
N ALA A 324 20.82 28.32 -14.66
CA ALA A 324 22.24 27.96 -14.77
C ALA A 324 23.08 29.12 -15.34
N GLU A 325 22.56 29.83 -16.34
CA GLU A 325 23.25 30.99 -16.93
C GLU A 325 23.29 32.17 -15.97
N ARG A 326 22.19 32.47 -15.28
CA ARG A 326 22.14 33.53 -14.25
C ARG A 326 23.09 33.26 -13.08
N LEU A 327 23.28 31.98 -12.73
CA LEU A 327 24.24 31.55 -11.72
C LEU A 327 25.69 31.53 -12.23
N GLY A 328 25.93 31.69 -13.54
CA GLY A 328 27.25 31.55 -14.15
C GLY A 328 27.80 30.11 -14.13
N LEU A 329 26.93 29.11 -14.01
CA LEU A 329 27.31 27.70 -14.02
C LEU A 329 27.69 27.26 -15.45
N ASP A 330 28.91 26.75 -15.64
CA ASP A 330 29.35 26.25 -16.96
C ASP A 330 28.41 25.15 -17.46
N ARG A 331 27.82 25.34 -18.65
CA ARG A 331 26.95 24.34 -19.30
C ARG A 331 27.61 22.97 -19.42
N ARG A 332 28.94 22.91 -19.57
CA ARG A 332 29.70 21.66 -19.67
C ARG A 332 29.70 20.89 -18.34
N PHE A 333 29.64 21.57 -17.18
CA PHE A 333 29.46 20.91 -15.88
C PHE A 333 28.17 20.10 -15.84
N ALA A 334 27.05 20.68 -16.30
CA ALA A 334 25.76 20.00 -16.30
C ALA A 334 25.69 18.86 -17.33
N LEU A 335 26.31 19.03 -18.51
CA LEU A 335 26.32 18.02 -19.58
C LEU A 335 27.23 16.82 -19.30
N ALA A 336 28.28 17.00 -18.49
CA ALA A 336 29.22 15.93 -18.15
C ALA A 336 28.59 14.81 -17.28
N LEU A 337 27.42 15.03 -16.67
CA LEU A 337 26.71 14.02 -15.90
C LEU A 337 25.94 13.05 -16.83
N PRO A 338 26.35 11.75 -16.92
CA PRO A 338 25.69 10.80 -17.81
C PRO A 338 24.31 10.40 -17.30
N GLY A 339 23.50 9.81 -18.18
CA GLY A 339 22.29 9.09 -17.79
C GLY A 339 22.63 7.79 -17.06
N GLY A 340 21.85 7.45 -16.04
CA GLY A 340 21.95 6.17 -15.35
C GLY A 340 21.09 5.10 -16.02
N ASP A 341 21.67 3.96 -16.37
CA ASP A 341 20.91 2.79 -16.85
C ASP A 341 20.30 2.06 -15.64
N MET A 342 19.00 2.25 -15.41
CA MET A 342 18.26 1.53 -14.37
C MET A 342 17.80 0.17 -14.90
N ARG A 343 18.72 -0.79 -15.01
CA ARG A 343 18.34 -2.19 -15.25
C ARG A 343 17.77 -2.78 -13.97
N THR A 344 16.45 -2.94 -13.91
CA THR A 344 15.84 -3.75 -12.84
C THR A 344 16.17 -5.22 -13.11
N GLY A 345 16.96 -5.84 -12.23
CA GLY A 345 17.29 -7.27 -12.36
C GLY A 345 16.03 -8.14 -12.51
N ARG A 346 16.10 -9.14 -13.39
CA ARG A 346 15.02 -10.11 -13.62
C ARG A 346 14.76 -10.87 -12.31
N ARG A 347 13.53 -10.83 -11.80
CA ARG A 347 13.15 -11.60 -10.60
C ARG A 347 12.67 -12.98 -11.03
N ARG A 348 13.28 -14.02 -10.47
CA ARG A 348 12.87 -15.42 -10.69
C ARG A 348 11.62 -15.74 -9.86
N PRO A 349 10.73 -16.63 -10.34
CA PRO A 349 9.69 -17.26 -9.53
C PRO A 349 10.26 -17.90 -8.25
N PHE A 350 9.39 -18.24 -7.30
CA PHE A 350 9.81 -19.04 -6.14
C PHE A 350 10.32 -20.42 -6.61
N PRO A 351 11.45 -20.91 -6.06
CA PRO A 351 11.77 -22.34 -6.12
C PRO A 351 10.65 -23.17 -5.51
N ASP A 352 10.47 -24.42 -5.98
CA ASP A 352 9.35 -25.26 -5.57
C ASP A 352 9.33 -25.54 -4.06
N VAL A 353 10.50 -25.72 -3.44
CA VAL A 353 10.64 -25.90 -1.98
C VAL A 353 10.06 -24.70 -1.23
N LEU A 354 10.45 -23.49 -1.63
CA LEU A 354 9.96 -22.25 -1.04
C LEU A 354 8.45 -22.08 -1.33
N ALA A 355 8.01 -22.35 -2.56
CA ALA A 355 6.61 -22.25 -2.94
C ALA A 355 5.71 -23.18 -2.11
N ARG A 356 6.17 -24.42 -1.83
CA ARG A 356 5.48 -25.37 -0.95
C ARG A 356 5.42 -24.87 0.49
N ALA A 357 6.55 -24.41 1.03
CA ALA A 357 6.62 -23.98 2.42
C ALA A 357 5.72 -22.76 2.71
N VAL A 358 5.67 -21.78 1.81
CA VAL A 358 4.85 -20.56 1.98
C VAL A 358 3.36 -20.76 1.69
N ALA A 359 2.99 -21.94 1.18
CA ALA A 359 1.64 -22.38 0.89
C ALA A 359 1.10 -23.40 1.91
N ASN A 360 1.98 -23.99 2.72
CA ASN A 360 1.64 -25.02 3.68
C ASN A 360 0.72 -24.49 4.80
N GLN A 361 -0.34 -25.24 5.11
CA GLN A 361 -1.38 -24.82 6.05
C GLN A 361 -0.85 -24.56 7.47
N GLN A 362 0.01 -25.43 8.00
CA GLN A 362 0.61 -25.25 9.34
C GLN A 362 1.53 -24.03 9.38
N ASN A 363 2.30 -23.80 8.31
CA ASN A 363 3.16 -22.61 8.23
C ASN A 363 2.34 -21.33 8.12
N LEU A 364 1.19 -21.37 7.43
CA LEU A 364 0.26 -20.25 7.36
C LEU A 364 -0.39 -19.97 8.72
N GLU A 365 -0.73 -20.99 9.50
CA GLU A 365 -1.22 -20.82 10.88
C GLU A 365 -0.16 -20.14 11.76
N ARG A 366 1.10 -20.57 11.68
CA ARG A 366 2.22 -19.88 12.36
C ARG A 366 2.40 -18.44 11.89
N LEU A 367 2.18 -18.15 10.61
CA LEU A 367 2.21 -16.77 10.09
C LEU A 367 1.11 -15.91 10.72
N GLU A 368 -0.08 -16.48 10.95
CA GLU A 368 -1.19 -15.78 11.62
C GLU A 368 -0.84 -15.43 13.06
N GLU A 369 -0.13 -16.31 13.78
CA GLU A 369 0.33 -16.09 15.15
C GLU A 369 1.37 -14.96 15.26
N THR A 370 2.18 -14.72 14.22
CA THR A 370 3.15 -13.59 14.22
C THR A 370 2.48 -12.22 14.19
N ASP A 371 1.18 -12.16 13.87
CA ASP A 371 0.38 -10.94 13.84
C ASP A 371 -0.28 -10.71 15.20
N GLU A 372 0.51 -10.29 16.19
CA GLU A 372 0.06 -10.06 17.59
C GLU A 372 -1.17 -9.14 17.69
N ASP A 373 -1.28 -8.18 16.78
CA ASP A 373 -2.36 -7.21 16.75
C ASP A 373 -3.54 -7.66 15.86
N ASP A 374 -3.51 -8.88 15.30
CA ASP A 374 -4.47 -9.49 14.36
C ASP A 374 -4.92 -8.49 13.28
N ARG A 375 -3.97 -7.96 12.53
CA ARG A 375 -4.16 -6.98 11.44
C ARG A 375 -4.37 -7.61 10.06
N GLY A 376 -4.30 -8.93 9.96
CA GLY A 376 -4.56 -9.69 8.73
C GLY A 376 -3.31 -10.05 7.94
N MET A 377 -2.17 -10.31 8.59
CA MET A 377 -0.92 -10.70 7.92
C MET A 377 -1.11 -11.87 6.96
N ARG A 378 -1.71 -12.96 7.44
CA ARG A 378 -2.01 -14.16 6.64
C ARG A 378 -3.00 -13.87 5.53
N ASP A 379 -4.04 -13.09 5.80
CA ASP A 379 -5.08 -12.77 4.81
C ASP A 379 -4.52 -11.93 3.66
N ILE A 380 -3.64 -10.97 3.96
CA ILE A 380 -2.89 -10.21 2.95
C ILE A 380 -2.01 -11.14 2.12
N TRP A 381 -1.30 -12.08 2.77
CA TRP A 381 -0.41 -13.00 2.08
C TRP A 381 -1.18 -13.95 1.15
N GLU A 382 -2.21 -14.64 1.65
CA GLU A 382 -3.02 -15.54 0.84
C GLU A 382 -3.70 -14.80 -0.32
N THR A 383 -4.22 -13.60 -0.08
CA THR A 383 -4.79 -12.78 -1.15
C THR A 383 -3.74 -12.46 -2.22
N GLN A 384 -2.53 -12.04 -1.85
CA GLN A 384 -1.45 -11.76 -2.81
C GLN A 384 -1.07 -12.99 -3.63
N VAL A 385 -0.94 -14.15 -2.98
CA VAL A 385 -0.52 -15.40 -3.62
C VAL A 385 -1.57 -15.92 -4.59
N LEU A 386 -2.84 -15.90 -4.20
CA LEU A 386 -3.93 -16.47 -5.00
C LEU A 386 -4.39 -15.59 -6.17
N THR A 387 -4.12 -14.28 -6.09
CA THR A 387 -4.55 -13.30 -7.10
C THR A 387 -3.41 -12.71 -7.92
N GLY A 388 -2.17 -12.87 -7.46
CA GLY A 388 -1.00 -12.21 -8.02
C GLY A 388 -1.05 -10.68 -7.98
N ARG A 389 -1.97 -10.10 -7.19
CA ARG A 389 -2.07 -8.64 -7.01
C ARG A 389 -0.80 -8.10 -6.36
N ARG A 390 -0.49 -6.83 -6.67
CA ARG A 390 0.63 -6.15 -6.03
C ARG A 390 0.32 -5.97 -4.54
N GLY A 391 1.34 -6.05 -3.69
CA GLY A 391 1.11 -5.93 -2.24
C GLY A 391 0.51 -4.60 -1.80
N LYS A 392 0.56 -3.54 -2.63
CA LYS A 392 -0.21 -2.31 -2.38
C LYS A 392 -1.71 -2.49 -2.69
N GLU A 393 -2.04 -3.12 -3.82
CA GLU A 393 -3.42 -3.34 -4.28
C GLU A 393 -4.20 -4.20 -3.29
N VAL A 394 -3.57 -5.21 -2.68
CA VAL A 394 -4.20 -6.04 -1.65
C VAL A 394 -4.33 -5.34 -0.30
N ARG A 395 -3.27 -4.69 0.15
CA ARG A 395 -3.22 -4.14 1.51
C ARG A 395 -4.10 -2.89 1.65
N ASP A 396 -4.24 -2.13 0.58
CA ASP A 396 -4.96 -0.86 0.57
C ASP A 396 -6.46 -1.04 0.23
N VAL A 397 -6.98 -2.28 0.15
CA VAL A 397 -8.40 -2.55 -0.09
C VAL A 397 -9.31 -2.09 1.05
N ARG A 398 -10.56 -1.79 0.67
CA ARG A 398 -11.60 -1.26 1.54
C ARG A 398 -12.47 -2.36 2.15
N LEU A 399 -13.27 -2.00 3.14
CA LEU A 399 -14.07 -2.95 3.90
C LEU A 399 -15.11 -3.66 3.01
N ASP A 400 -15.51 -3.09 1.89
CA ASP A 400 -16.45 -3.63 0.89
C ASP A 400 -15.78 -4.36 -0.29
N CYS A 401 -14.51 -4.74 -0.17
CA CYS A 401 -13.72 -5.34 -1.25
C CYS A 401 -14.14 -6.74 -1.76
N ILE A 402 -15.22 -7.34 -1.26
CA ILE A 402 -15.72 -8.64 -1.76
C ILE A 402 -17.21 -8.57 -2.06
N SER A 403 -17.62 -9.25 -3.12
CA SER A 403 -19.04 -9.44 -3.45
C SER A 403 -19.25 -10.78 -4.14
N ARG A 404 -20.52 -11.15 -4.32
CA ARG A 404 -20.92 -12.26 -5.20
C ARG A 404 -21.72 -11.72 -6.37
N LEU A 405 -21.33 -12.10 -7.58
CA LEU A 405 -22.10 -11.83 -8.78
C LEU A 405 -22.52 -13.17 -9.38
N ASN A 406 -23.83 -13.45 -9.41
CA ASN A 406 -24.38 -14.72 -9.87
C ASN A 406 -23.73 -15.95 -9.19
N GLY A 407 -23.54 -15.87 -7.87
CA GLY A 407 -22.90 -16.93 -7.07
C GLY A 407 -21.36 -16.96 -7.14
N VAL A 408 -20.75 -16.26 -8.12
CA VAL A 408 -19.30 -16.21 -8.29
C VAL A 408 -18.68 -15.23 -7.29
N PRO A 409 -17.72 -15.69 -6.45
CA PRO A 409 -17.02 -14.81 -5.52
C PRO A 409 -16.01 -13.91 -6.23
N LEU A 410 -16.10 -12.61 -5.95
CA LEU A 410 -15.29 -11.55 -6.53
C LEU A 410 -14.49 -10.79 -5.46
N PHE A 411 -13.33 -10.26 -5.87
CA PHE A 411 -12.48 -9.37 -5.10
C PHE A 411 -12.25 -8.07 -5.87
N TRP A 412 -12.64 -6.95 -5.25
CA TRP A 412 -12.54 -5.60 -5.79
C TRP A 412 -11.25 -4.92 -5.33
N HIS A 413 -10.55 -4.29 -6.27
CA HIS A 413 -9.28 -3.63 -5.99
C HIS A 413 -8.95 -2.48 -6.95
N ASP A 414 -8.09 -1.57 -6.49
CA ASP A 414 -7.59 -0.46 -7.31
C ASP A 414 -6.21 -0.78 -7.89
N GLN A 415 -6.10 -0.79 -9.22
CA GLN A 415 -4.82 -0.92 -9.94
C GLN A 415 -4.07 0.42 -9.98
N THR A 416 -3.66 0.92 -8.82
CA THR A 416 -3.08 2.28 -8.69
C THR A 416 -1.86 2.57 -9.58
N LYS A 417 -1.12 1.55 -10.03
CA LYS A 417 0.01 1.73 -10.96
C LYS A 417 -0.46 2.04 -12.38
N VAL A 418 -1.59 1.47 -12.78
CA VAL A 418 -2.15 1.55 -14.14
C VAL A 418 -3.21 2.63 -14.25
N GLY A 419 -3.86 2.97 -13.14
CA GLY A 419 -4.89 3.98 -13.08
C GLY A 419 -6.32 3.43 -13.09
N ASN A 420 -6.50 2.12 -13.27
CA ASN A 420 -7.81 1.50 -13.14
C ASN A 420 -8.22 1.43 -11.67
N ILE A 421 -9.46 1.80 -11.39
CA ILE A 421 -10.07 1.87 -10.06
C ILE A 421 -11.31 0.96 -10.10
N ASP A 422 -11.63 0.32 -8.99
CA ASP A 422 -12.84 -0.52 -8.86
C ASP A 422 -12.89 -1.72 -9.83
N GLU A 423 -11.76 -2.38 -9.99
CA GLU A 423 -11.64 -3.59 -10.81
C GLU A 423 -11.96 -4.84 -9.98
N ALA A 424 -12.75 -5.76 -10.56
CA ALA A 424 -13.08 -7.03 -9.93
C ALA A 424 -12.30 -8.20 -10.54
N ILE A 425 -11.82 -9.11 -9.70
CA ILE A 425 -11.26 -10.40 -10.11
C ILE A 425 -11.98 -11.55 -9.41
N ARG A 426 -12.14 -12.66 -10.12
CA ARG A 426 -12.63 -13.91 -9.52
C ARG A 426 -11.61 -14.45 -8.52
N ILE A 427 -12.10 -14.88 -7.36
CA ILE A 427 -11.30 -15.51 -6.32
C ILE A 427 -11.83 -16.89 -5.96
N PRO A 428 -11.04 -17.75 -5.30
CA PRO A 428 -11.55 -19.00 -4.73
C PRO A 428 -12.51 -18.76 -3.56
N GLU A 429 -13.47 -19.66 -3.39
CA GLU A 429 -14.43 -19.65 -2.27
C GLU A 429 -13.74 -19.58 -0.90
N ARG A 430 -12.66 -20.34 -0.72
CA ARG A 430 -11.86 -20.30 0.52
C ARG A 430 -11.30 -18.91 0.84
N LEU A 431 -10.94 -18.13 -0.18
CA LEU A 431 -10.40 -16.78 0.01
C LEU A 431 -11.53 -15.81 0.32
N TYR A 432 -12.68 -15.96 -0.32
CA TYR A 432 -13.87 -15.18 -0.03
C TYR A 432 -14.26 -15.31 1.45
N LEU A 433 -14.42 -16.54 1.96
CA LEU A 433 -14.77 -16.80 3.36
C LEU A 433 -13.72 -16.28 4.34
N ARG A 434 -12.44 -16.30 3.95
CA ARG A 434 -11.36 -15.75 4.76
C ARG A 434 -11.46 -14.22 4.88
N LEU A 435 -11.69 -13.54 3.76
CA LEU A 435 -11.86 -12.09 3.73
C LEU A 435 -13.15 -11.65 4.43
N GLU A 436 -14.22 -12.44 4.35
CA GLU A 436 -15.47 -12.20 5.08
C GLU A 436 -15.25 -12.25 6.61
N ARG A 437 -14.51 -13.26 7.11
CA ARG A 437 -14.10 -13.29 8.52
C ARG A 437 -13.26 -12.08 8.92
N ARG A 438 -12.38 -11.60 8.02
CA ARG A 438 -11.59 -10.39 8.24
C ARG A 438 -12.45 -9.12 8.27
N GLN A 439 -13.47 -9.03 7.42
CA GLN A 439 -14.44 -7.92 7.45
C GLN A 439 -15.11 -7.87 8.83
N LYS A 440 -15.56 -9.01 9.36
CA LYS A 440 -16.17 -9.09 10.71
C LYS A 440 -15.25 -8.58 11.81
N LYS A 441 -14.01 -9.09 11.87
CA LYS A 441 -12.99 -8.63 12.84
C LYS A 441 -12.73 -7.12 12.75
N THR A 442 -12.76 -6.55 11.54
CA THR A 442 -12.54 -5.12 11.32
C THR A 442 -13.74 -4.28 11.74
N ILE A 443 -14.97 -4.78 11.49
CA ILE A 443 -16.21 -4.17 11.97
C ILE A 443 -16.25 -4.16 13.50
N ASP A 444 -15.89 -5.26 14.16
CA ASP A 444 -15.85 -5.34 15.63
C ASP A 444 -14.88 -4.29 16.21
N ARG A 445 -13.70 -4.12 15.59
CA ARG A 445 -12.73 -3.07 15.96
C ARG A 445 -13.26 -1.66 15.73
N TYR A 446 -14.06 -1.45 14.68
CA TYR A 446 -14.70 -0.17 14.41
C TYR A 446 -15.74 0.15 15.50
N ILE A 447 -16.60 -0.81 15.82
CA ILE A 447 -17.64 -0.68 16.87
C ILE A 447 -17.02 -0.38 18.22
N GLN A 448 -15.96 -1.09 18.62
CA GLN A 448 -15.25 -0.83 19.88
C GLN A 448 -14.71 0.60 19.98
N ARG A 449 -14.45 1.26 18.85
CA ARG A 449 -13.81 2.56 18.79
C ARG A 449 -14.79 3.72 18.61
N VAL A 450 -15.82 3.53 17.80
CA VAL A 450 -16.78 4.56 17.41
C VAL A 450 -18.12 4.40 18.15
N GLY A 451 -18.44 3.19 18.60
CA GLY A 451 -19.67 2.89 19.35
C GLY A 451 -20.87 2.47 18.49
N HIS A 452 -20.74 2.38 17.16
CA HIS A 452 -21.78 1.91 16.25
C HIS A 452 -21.18 1.15 15.05
N PRO A 453 -21.96 0.30 14.36
CA PRO A 453 -21.50 -0.37 13.13
C PRO A 453 -21.34 0.64 11.96
N PRO A 454 -20.44 0.35 11.00
CA PRO A 454 -20.20 1.26 9.87
C PRO A 454 -21.34 1.21 8.83
N GLY A 455 -21.81 2.36 8.39
CA GLY A 455 -22.76 2.51 7.29
C GLY A 455 -22.13 2.32 5.89
N PRO A 456 -22.92 2.26 4.80
CA PRO A 456 -22.42 1.95 3.46
C PRO A 456 -21.27 2.86 2.98
N HIS A 457 -21.39 4.17 3.21
CA HIS A 457 -20.36 5.14 2.83
C HIS A 457 -19.09 5.07 3.68
N GLU A 458 -19.19 4.59 4.92
CA GLU A 458 -18.01 4.38 5.78
C GLU A 458 -17.26 3.12 5.35
N ARG A 459 -17.99 2.07 4.96
CA ARG A 459 -17.41 0.81 4.48
C ARG A 459 -16.48 1.00 3.28
N SER A 460 -16.84 1.86 2.33
CA SER A 460 -16.00 2.15 1.16
C SER A 460 -14.72 2.94 1.49
N LYS A 461 -14.59 3.48 2.71
CA LYS A 461 -13.41 4.23 3.15
C LYS A 461 -12.55 3.45 4.15
N ILE A 462 -13.17 2.71 5.05
CA ILE A 462 -12.49 1.92 6.07
C ILE A 462 -11.56 0.91 5.38
N ALA A 463 -10.32 0.84 5.83
CA ALA A 463 -9.37 -0.15 5.35
C ALA A 463 -9.75 -1.55 5.88
N LEU A 464 -9.70 -2.58 5.04
CA LEU A 464 -9.88 -3.97 5.50
C LEU A 464 -8.76 -4.39 6.48
N PHE A 465 -7.56 -3.85 6.28
CA PHE A 465 -6.38 -4.16 7.08
C PHE A 465 -5.87 -2.91 7.83
N PRO A 466 -6.63 -2.40 8.82
CA PRO A 466 -6.33 -1.09 9.40
C PRO A 466 -5.09 -1.14 10.30
N ARG A 467 -4.14 -0.23 10.08
CA ARG A 467 -2.95 -0.12 10.95
C ARG A 467 -3.33 0.33 12.36
N ARG A 468 -2.53 -0.07 13.36
CA ARG A 468 -2.74 0.29 14.78
C ARG A 468 -2.51 1.77 15.07
N THR A 469 -1.41 2.32 14.57
CA THR A 469 -0.93 3.64 14.97
C THR A 469 -1.43 4.73 14.03
N SER A 470 -1.72 5.92 14.57
CA SER A 470 -2.10 7.10 13.77
C SER A 470 -3.21 6.81 12.75
N ASN A 471 -4.32 6.25 13.22
CA ASN A 471 -5.43 5.75 12.43
C ASN A 471 -6.72 5.75 13.27
N ARG A 472 -7.34 6.91 13.44
CA ARG A 472 -8.44 7.16 14.38
C ARG A 472 -9.75 6.51 13.92
N GLN A 473 -10.09 6.62 12.64
CA GLN A 473 -11.31 6.09 12.03
C GLN A 473 -11.03 4.86 11.15
N LEU A 474 -9.87 4.21 11.33
CA LEU A 474 -9.48 2.99 10.62
C LEU A 474 -9.33 3.13 9.08
N LEU A 475 -9.11 4.34 8.57
CA LEU A 475 -8.99 4.60 7.12
C LEU A 475 -7.63 4.21 6.51
N LYS A 476 -6.58 4.11 7.33
CA LYS A 476 -5.22 3.80 6.90
C LYS A 476 -4.90 2.31 7.02
N SER A 477 -4.53 1.68 5.92
CA SER A 477 -4.05 0.30 5.94
C SER A 477 -2.70 0.15 6.63
N VAL A 478 -2.37 -1.08 7.02
CA VAL A 478 -1.01 -1.48 7.43
C VAL A 478 0.02 -1.04 6.39
N SER A 479 1.26 -0.83 6.81
CA SER A 479 2.31 -0.37 5.89
C SER A 479 2.97 -1.54 5.17
N TYR A 480 3.53 -1.30 3.97
CA TYR A 480 4.32 -2.34 3.29
C TYR A 480 5.52 -2.79 4.13
N LYS A 481 6.12 -1.87 4.89
CA LYS A 481 7.24 -2.17 5.80
C LYS A 481 6.82 -3.11 6.93
N TRP A 482 5.65 -2.89 7.53
CA TRP A 482 5.11 -3.78 8.56
C TRP A 482 4.93 -5.20 8.00
N PHE A 483 4.28 -5.31 6.84
CA PHE A 483 4.06 -6.59 6.17
C PHE A 483 5.38 -7.28 5.82
N LEU A 484 6.33 -6.56 5.21
CA LEU A 484 7.60 -7.12 4.77
C LEU A 484 8.46 -7.57 5.96
N ASN A 485 8.42 -6.87 7.09
CA ASN A 485 9.16 -7.27 8.28
C ASN A 485 8.63 -8.59 8.84
N LEU A 486 7.32 -8.70 9.06
CA LEU A 486 6.71 -9.94 9.56
C LEU A 486 6.91 -11.10 8.58
N PHE A 487 6.76 -10.83 7.28
CA PHE A 487 7.00 -11.84 6.23
C PHE A 487 8.44 -12.37 6.27
N ARG A 488 9.44 -11.49 6.42
CA ARG A 488 10.85 -11.90 6.48
C ARG A 488 11.15 -12.71 7.72
N THR A 489 10.70 -12.24 8.89
CA THR A 489 10.86 -12.96 10.15
C THR A 489 10.22 -14.35 10.07
N TRP A 490 9.02 -14.46 9.48
CA TRP A 490 8.40 -15.75 9.24
C TRP A 490 9.22 -16.63 8.28
N LEU A 491 9.68 -16.11 7.15
CA LEU A 491 10.52 -16.88 6.21
C LEU A 491 11.81 -17.39 6.85
N GLU A 492 12.44 -16.61 7.73
CA GLU A 492 13.61 -17.02 8.49
C GLU A 492 13.31 -18.24 9.38
N THR A 493 12.09 -18.37 9.91
CA THR A 493 11.68 -19.56 10.69
C THR A 493 11.44 -20.82 9.86
N LEU A 494 11.30 -20.70 8.55
CA LEU A 494 11.01 -21.83 7.66
C LEU A 494 12.27 -22.48 7.08
N ASP A 495 13.43 -21.83 7.16
CA ASP A 495 14.72 -22.29 6.64
C ASP A 495 14.71 -22.76 5.16
N VAL A 496 13.88 -22.12 4.33
CA VAL A 496 13.69 -22.45 2.90
C VAL A 496 14.36 -21.45 1.94
N GLY A 497 15.30 -20.68 2.47
CA GLY A 497 16.06 -19.67 1.71
C GLY A 497 15.35 -18.33 1.54
N HIS A 498 15.92 -17.47 0.68
CA HIS A 498 15.47 -16.09 0.53
C HIS A 498 14.29 -15.95 -0.45
N GLY A 499 13.19 -15.40 0.05
CA GLY A 499 11.99 -15.07 -0.74
C GLY A 499 11.53 -13.63 -0.53
N VAL A 500 10.92 -13.03 -1.56
CA VAL A 500 10.24 -11.74 -1.45
C VAL A 500 8.79 -11.84 -1.93
N PRO A 501 7.83 -11.12 -1.30
CA PRO A 501 6.41 -11.27 -1.63
C PRO A 501 6.09 -11.05 -3.12
N HIS A 502 6.83 -10.16 -3.79
CA HIS A 502 6.62 -9.90 -5.21
C HIS A 502 6.91 -11.11 -6.12
N GLN A 503 7.72 -12.09 -5.67
CA GLN A 503 7.95 -13.32 -6.42
C GLN A 503 6.68 -14.16 -6.52
N ALA A 504 5.74 -14.08 -5.58
CA ALA A 504 4.46 -14.80 -5.65
C ALA A 504 3.70 -14.46 -6.94
N ARG A 505 3.73 -13.18 -7.35
CA ARG A 505 3.15 -12.74 -8.61
C ARG A 505 3.84 -13.36 -9.82
N HIS A 506 5.17 -13.46 -9.82
CA HIS A 506 5.92 -14.12 -10.89
C HIS A 506 5.64 -15.64 -10.91
N THR A 507 5.56 -16.27 -9.75
CA THR A 507 5.18 -17.68 -9.60
C THR A 507 3.77 -17.92 -10.14
N LEU A 508 2.79 -17.08 -9.80
CA LEU A 508 1.44 -17.20 -10.34
C LEU A 508 1.41 -17.02 -11.85
N ALA A 509 2.05 -15.98 -12.39
CA ALA A 509 2.15 -15.77 -13.83
C ALA A 509 2.74 -17.00 -14.55
N THR A 510 3.80 -17.57 -13.99
CA THR A 510 4.45 -18.78 -14.53
C THR A 510 3.53 -20.00 -14.43
N LYS A 511 2.82 -20.17 -13.32
CA LYS A 511 1.85 -21.28 -13.16
C LYS A 511 0.65 -21.12 -14.11
N LEU A 512 0.18 -19.90 -14.35
CA LEU A 512 -0.87 -19.61 -15.32
C LEU A 512 -0.40 -19.95 -16.74
N LEU A 513 0.82 -19.56 -17.12
CA LEU A 513 1.44 -19.97 -18.39
C LEU A 513 1.51 -21.49 -18.51
N LYS A 514 2.05 -22.18 -17.49
CA LYS A 514 2.15 -23.65 -17.46
C LYS A 514 0.79 -24.34 -17.55
N ALA A 515 -0.25 -23.70 -17.04
CA ALA A 515 -1.61 -24.21 -17.09
C ALA A 515 -2.36 -23.85 -18.40
N GLY A 516 -1.74 -23.10 -19.32
CA GLY A 516 -2.26 -22.81 -20.66
C GLY A 516 -2.82 -21.40 -20.87
N ALA A 517 -2.66 -20.48 -19.92
CA ALA A 517 -3.09 -19.09 -20.09
C ALA A 517 -2.16 -18.34 -21.06
N ASN A 518 -2.72 -17.57 -22.01
CA ASN A 518 -1.90 -16.79 -22.95
C ASN A 518 -1.39 -15.48 -22.30
N LEU A 519 -0.43 -14.82 -22.95
CA LEU A 519 0.18 -13.60 -22.43
C LEU A 519 -0.82 -12.43 -22.32
N THR A 520 -1.79 -12.34 -23.22
CA THR A 520 -2.82 -11.28 -23.19
C THR A 520 -3.74 -11.44 -21.98
N GLN A 521 -4.17 -12.67 -21.68
CA GLN A 521 -4.94 -13.04 -20.49
C GLN A 521 -4.14 -12.76 -19.22
N ILE A 522 -2.84 -13.11 -19.20
CA ILE A 522 -1.97 -12.83 -18.05
C ILE A 522 -1.76 -11.31 -17.88
N LYS A 523 -1.56 -10.55 -18.97
CA LYS A 523 -1.44 -9.08 -18.93
C LYS A 523 -2.68 -8.43 -18.35
N ARG A 524 -3.87 -8.82 -18.85
CA ARG A 524 -5.16 -8.30 -18.41
C ARG A 524 -5.43 -8.72 -16.96
N TYR A 525 -5.27 -10.00 -16.65
CA TYR A 525 -5.43 -10.51 -15.29
C TYR A 525 -4.52 -9.76 -14.33
N LEU A 526 -3.22 -9.66 -14.62
CA LEU A 526 -2.23 -9.03 -13.73
C LEU A 526 -2.24 -7.50 -13.73
N GLY A 527 -2.91 -6.82 -14.67
CA GLY A 527 -2.87 -5.36 -14.81
C GLY A 527 -1.49 -4.86 -15.22
N GLN A 528 -1.00 -5.30 -16.39
CA GLN A 528 0.26 -4.87 -17.00
C GLN A 528 0.00 -4.00 -18.24
N ILE A 529 0.76 -2.90 -18.39
CA ILE A 529 0.53 -1.87 -19.42
C ILE A 529 1.49 -2.02 -20.61
N SER A 530 2.68 -2.61 -20.44
CA SER A 530 3.66 -2.71 -21.52
C SER A 530 3.94 -4.16 -21.94
N ALA A 531 4.19 -4.35 -23.24
CA ALA A 531 4.67 -5.61 -23.81
C ALA A 531 5.95 -6.09 -23.11
N VAL A 532 6.91 -5.19 -22.87
CA VAL A 532 8.16 -5.45 -22.13
C VAL A 532 7.93 -5.97 -20.71
N MET A 533 6.88 -5.52 -20.00
CA MET A 533 6.56 -6.04 -18.65
C MET A 533 6.02 -7.47 -18.66
N ALA A 534 5.43 -7.90 -19.77
CA ALA A 534 4.96 -9.27 -19.98
C ALA A 534 6.02 -10.16 -20.62
N GLU A 535 6.93 -9.58 -21.43
CA GLU A 535 8.14 -10.23 -21.97
C GLU A 535 9.01 -10.87 -20.88
N HIS A 536 8.91 -10.37 -19.64
CA HIS A 536 9.50 -11.01 -18.47
C HIS A 536 9.06 -12.47 -18.26
N TYR A 537 7.94 -12.88 -18.87
CA TYR A 537 7.39 -14.24 -18.83
C TYR A 537 7.56 -14.99 -20.17
N VAL A 538 8.03 -14.32 -21.23
CA VAL A 538 7.90 -14.74 -22.66
C VAL A 538 8.97 -15.72 -23.14
N HIS A 539 9.95 -16.09 -22.32
CA HIS A 539 10.92 -17.11 -22.75
C HIS A 539 10.32 -18.54 -22.89
N ILE A 540 8.99 -18.70 -22.92
CA ILE A 540 8.30 -19.99 -23.16
C ILE A 540 7.16 -19.92 -24.22
N ALA A 541 6.72 -18.76 -24.75
CA ALA A 541 5.74 -18.76 -25.85
C ALA A 541 5.70 -17.44 -26.65
N ASN A 542 6.04 -17.52 -27.93
CA ASN A 542 5.72 -16.56 -29.02
C ASN A 542 4.19 -16.63 -29.32
N THR A 543 3.46 -15.72 -29.98
CA THR A 543 3.63 -14.39 -30.61
C THR A 543 2.21 -13.78 -30.77
N ASP A 544 2.15 -12.49 -31.11
CA ASP A 544 1.05 -11.68 -31.69
C ASP A 544 -0.42 -11.82 -31.20
N SER A 545 -0.99 -10.71 -30.72
CA SER A 545 -2.36 -10.68 -30.17
C SER A 545 -3.44 -10.58 -31.25
N GLU A 546 -3.16 -9.93 -32.39
CA GLU A 546 -4.18 -9.72 -33.44
C GLU A 546 -4.45 -11.01 -34.22
N LEU A 547 -3.39 -11.78 -34.48
CA LEU A 547 -3.48 -13.10 -35.09
C LEU A 547 -4.27 -14.11 -34.22
N ASN A 548 -4.07 -14.04 -32.90
CA ASN A 548 -4.78 -14.89 -31.96
C ASN A 548 -6.30 -14.64 -31.97
N ASP A 549 -6.73 -13.39 -32.05
CA ASP A 549 -8.16 -13.07 -32.07
C ASP A 549 -8.83 -13.49 -33.39
N ALA A 550 -8.11 -13.41 -34.51
CA ALA A 550 -8.58 -13.90 -35.82
C ALA A 550 -8.74 -15.43 -35.86
N LEU A 551 -7.77 -16.19 -35.33
CA LEU A 551 -7.82 -17.66 -35.31
C LEU A 551 -8.90 -18.21 -34.36
N ASN A 552 -9.20 -17.49 -33.27
CA ASN A 552 -10.29 -17.86 -32.36
C ASN A 552 -11.69 -17.59 -32.94
N ALA A 553 -11.82 -16.95 -34.11
CA ALA A 553 -13.09 -16.68 -34.75
C ALA A 553 -13.49 -17.75 -35.78
N VAL A 554 -12.58 -18.67 -36.18
CA VAL A 554 -12.83 -19.70 -37.18
C VAL A 554 -13.21 -21.02 -36.51
N TRP A 555 -14.47 -21.42 -36.62
CA TRP A 555 -15.04 -22.55 -35.90
C TRP A 555 -15.70 -23.57 -36.81
N VAL A 556 -15.57 -24.85 -36.46
CA VAL A 556 -16.29 -25.95 -37.11
C VAL A 556 -16.93 -26.87 -36.09
N ALA A 557 -18.02 -27.54 -36.49
CA ALA A 557 -18.68 -28.54 -35.67
C ALA A 557 -17.69 -29.66 -35.27
N GLY A 558 -17.68 -30.02 -33.98
CA GLY A 558 -16.79 -31.03 -33.44
C GLY A 558 -17.15 -32.47 -33.85
N PRO A 559 -16.34 -33.47 -33.44
CA PRO A 559 -16.47 -34.85 -33.91
C PRO A 559 -17.79 -35.54 -33.50
N GLY A 560 -18.38 -35.15 -32.38
CA GLY A 560 -19.67 -35.66 -31.90
C GLY A 560 -20.90 -35.04 -32.57
N ALA A 561 -20.73 -34.10 -33.51
CA ALA A 561 -21.83 -33.46 -34.21
C ALA A 561 -22.36 -34.34 -35.37
N ALA A 562 -23.61 -34.11 -35.79
CA ALA A 562 -24.21 -34.83 -36.92
C ALA A 562 -23.47 -34.61 -38.25
N GLN A 563 -22.77 -33.46 -38.40
CA GLN A 563 -21.93 -33.13 -39.54
C GLN A 563 -20.59 -32.56 -39.05
N PRO A 564 -19.61 -33.42 -38.70
CA PRO A 564 -18.30 -32.99 -38.23
C PRO A 564 -17.58 -32.14 -39.29
N GLY A 565 -16.94 -31.05 -38.88
CA GLY A 565 -16.19 -30.17 -39.77
C GLY A 565 -17.02 -29.13 -40.53
N LEU A 566 -18.35 -29.08 -40.30
CA LEU A 566 -19.19 -28.03 -40.86
C LEU A 566 -18.82 -26.67 -40.26
N ALA A 567 -18.44 -25.70 -41.10
CA ALA A 567 -18.13 -24.34 -40.67
C ALA A 567 -19.35 -23.66 -40.05
N LEU A 568 -19.19 -23.14 -38.82
CA LEU A 568 -20.25 -22.49 -38.06
C LEU A 568 -20.24 -20.96 -38.19
N THR A 569 -19.24 -20.41 -38.88
CA THR A 569 -19.15 -18.99 -39.24
C THR A 569 -19.45 -18.83 -40.74
N SER A 570 -20.39 -17.94 -41.06
CA SER A 570 -20.84 -17.72 -42.44
C SER A 570 -19.74 -17.06 -43.28
N GLY A 571 -19.48 -17.63 -44.46
CA GLY A 571 -18.37 -17.28 -45.37
C GLY A 571 -18.47 -15.92 -46.07
N LYS A 572 -18.62 -14.82 -45.33
CA LYS A 572 -18.27 -13.48 -45.80
C LYS A 572 -17.12 -12.95 -44.95
N PRO A 573 -16.10 -12.29 -45.55
CA PRO A 573 -15.05 -11.62 -44.79
C PRO A 573 -15.69 -10.62 -43.83
N MET A 574 -15.57 -10.88 -42.54
CA MET A 574 -16.08 -10.02 -41.47
C MET A 574 -15.09 -8.88 -41.21
N THR A 575 -15.62 -7.70 -40.88
CA THR A 575 -14.77 -6.58 -40.46
C THR A 575 -14.21 -6.84 -39.05
N ARG A 576 -13.06 -6.23 -38.73
CA ARG A 576 -12.41 -6.36 -37.40
C ARG A 576 -13.36 -6.06 -36.23
N ALA A 577 -14.25 -5.07 -36.38
CA ALA A 577 -15.23 -4.73 -35.36
C ALA A 577 -16.32 -5.81 -35.19
N GLU A 578 -16.70 -6.49 -36.27
CA GLU A 578 -17.65 -7.61 -36.23
C GLU A 578 -17.01 -8.85 -35.60
N ALA A 579 -15.74 -9.14 -35.92
CA ALA A 579 -14.97 -10.21 -35.28
C ALA A 579 -14.78 -9.98 -33.77
N GLU A 580 -14.47 -8.75 -33.36
CA GLU A 580 -14.34 -8.36 -31.95
C GLU A 580 -15.69 -8.43 -31.21
N ALA A 581 -16.79 -7.99 -31.83
CA ALA A 581 -18.13 -8.10 -31.26
C ALA A 581 -18.59 -9.56 -31.13
N LEU A 582 -18.26 -10.40 -32.13
CA LEU A 582 -18.54 -11.83 -32.12
C LEU A 582 -17.69 -12.53 -31.04
N ALA A 583 -16.38 -12.27 -30.93
CA ALA A 583 -15.52 -12.82 -29.88
C ALA A 583 -15.99 -12.43 -28.46
N VAL A 584 -16.49 -11.21 -28.27
CA VAL A 584 -17.08 -10.75 -27.00
C VAL A 584 -18.41 -11.45 -26.71
N ASP A 585 -19.29 -11.62 -27.69
CA ASP A 585 -20.56 -12.35 -27.54
C ASP A 585 -20.34 -13.85 -27.32
N LEU A 586 -19.30 -14.42 -27.94
CA LEU A 586 -18.89 -15.83 -27.83
C LEU A 586 -18.22 -16.14 -26.49
N SER A 587 -17.43 -15.22 -25.92
CA SER A 587 -16.90 -15.34 -24.56
C SER A 587 -17.99 -15.37 -23.48
N ARG A 588 -19.22 -14.96 -23.82
CA ARG A 588 -20.42 -15.03 -22.98
C ARG A 588 -21.30 -16.26 -23.25
N LYS A 589 -21.11 -16.95 -24.39
CA LYS A 589 -21.96 -18.05 -24.87
C LYS A 589 -21.23 -19.38 -25.03
N SER A 590 -19.95 -19.45 -24.67
CA SER A 590 -19.15 -20.67 -24.76
C SER A 590 -18.14 -20.79 -23.62
N THR A 591 -17.89 -22.02 -23.18
CA THR A 591 -16.86 -22.37 -22.19
C THR A 591 -15.75 -23.12 -22.91
N PRO A 592 -14.49 -22.73 -22.77
CA PRO A 592 -13.37 -23.45 -23.39
C PRO A 592 -13.26 -24.91 -22.90
N ALA A 593 -12.97 -25.83 -23.81
CA ALA A 593 -12.88 -27.27 -23.60
C ALA A 593 -11.65 -27.86 -24.31
N GLU A 594 -11.39 -29.17 -24.16
CA GLU A 594 -10.21 -29.79 -24.75
C GLU A 594 -10.24 -29.83 -26.28
N GLY A 595 -9.35 -29.04 -26.91
CA GLY A 595 -9.29 -28.88 -28.36
C GLY A 595 -10.38 -27.97 -28.96
N GLY A 596 -11.06 -27.14 -28.16
CA GLY A 596 -12.11 -26.26 -28.69
C GLY A 596 -12.99 -25.59 -27.63
N PHE A 597 -14.28 -25.44 -27.94
CA PHE A 597 -15.27 -24.75 -27.10
C PHE A 597 -16.52 -25.61 -26.88
N CYS A 598 -17.06 -25.56 -25.66
CA CYS A 598 -18.37 -26.06 -25.30
C CYS A 598 -19.41 -24.96 -25.44
N THR A 599 -20.46 -25.22 -26.22
CA THR A 599 -21.58 -24.29 -26.43
C THR A 599 -22.82 -24.66 -25.60
N PHE A 600 -22.69 -25.61 -24.66
CA PHE A 600 -23.82 -26.03 -23.83
C PHE A 600 -24.07 -25.03 -22.70
N GLN A 601 -25.21 -24.35 -22.75
CA GLN A 601 -25.50 -23.18 -21.92
C GLN A 601 -25.34 -23.43 -20.41
N ALA A 602 -25.72 -24.59 -19.88
CA ALA A 602 -25.55 -24.86 -18.45
C ALA A 602 -24.08 -24.88 -18.00
N VAL A 603 -23.17 -25.40 -18.84
CA VAL A 603 -21.72 -25.40 -18.59
C VAL A 603 -21.13 -24.01 -18.81
N VAL A 604 -21.69 -23.24 -19.74
CA VAL A 604 -21.38 -21.81 -19.94
C VAL A 604 -21.73 -20.98 -18.70
N ASP A 605 -22.85 -21.30 -18.06
CA ASP A 605 -23.31 -20.66 -16.84
C ASP A 605 -22.67 -21.26 -15.56
N GLY A 606 -21.69 -22.15 -15.71
CA GLY A 606 -20.86 -22.68 -14.63
C GLY A 606 -21.42 -23.89 -13.87
N GLN A 607 -22.44 -24.56 -14.40
CA GLN A 607 -22.94 -25.84 -13.88
C GLN A 607 -22.05 -27.01 -14.30
N ALA A 608 -22.19 -28.15 -13.63
CA ALA A 608 -21.46 -29.37 -13.98
C ALA A 608 -21.88 -29.92 -15.35
N CYS A 609 -20.92 -30.49 -16.10
CA CYS A 609 -21.18 -31.12 -17.39
C CYS A 609 -21.97 -32.43 -17.21
N PRO A 610 -23.15 -32.59 -17.85
CA PRO A 610 -23.93 -33.82 -17.75
C PRO A 610 -23.29 -35.00 -18.49
N TRP A 611 -22.32 -34.74 -19.38
CA TRP A 611 -21.57 -35.76 -20.15
C TRP A 611 -20.18 -36.03 -19.58
N ASN A 612 -19.93 -35.68 -18.31
CA ASN A 612 -18.67 -35.97 -17.62
C ASN A 612 -17.41 -35.51 -18.38
N MET A 613 -17.53 -34.38 -19.09
CA MET A 613 -16.46 -33.77 -19.90
C MET A 613 -15.97 -34.62 -21.10
N ASP A 614 -16.75 -35.59 -21.57
CA ASP A 614 -16.46 -36.32 -22.81
C ASP A 614 -16.74 -35.45 -24.05
N CYS A 615 -15.88 -34.46 -24.28
CA CYS A 615 -16.07 -33.43 -25.29
C CYS A 615 -15.95 -33.98 -26.72
N HIS A 616 -15.13 -35.02 -26.92
CA HIS A 616 -14.87 -35.61 -28.23
C HIS A 616 -16.12 -36.26 -28.84
N ASN A 617 -17.01 -36.79 -28.00
CA ASN A 617 -18.26 -37.42 -28.42
C ASN A 617 -19.50 -36.52 -28.20
N CYS A 618 -19.31 -35.24 -27.86
CA CYS A 618 -20.40 -34.32 -27.55
C CYS A 618 -20.82 -33.50 -28.77
N ASP A 619 -22.12 -33.43 -29.05
CA ASP A 619 -22.69 -32.64 -30.15
C ASP A 619 -22.65 -31.13 -29.89
N LYS A 620 -22.38 -30.71 -28.64
CA LYS A 620 -22.23 -29.30 -28.23
C LYS A 620 -20.77 -28.83 -28.20
N PHE A 621 -19.86 -29.66 -28.70
CA PHE A 621 -18.45 -29.32 -28.81
C PHE A 621 -18.12 -28.79 -30.21
N VAL A 622 -17.30 -27.74 -30.25
CA VAL A 622 -16.92 -27.01 -31.45
C VAL A 622 -15.41 -26.87 -31.48
N MET A 623 -14.79 -27.15 -32.63
CA MET A 623 -13.35 -26.98 -32.84
C MET A 623 -13.02 -25.56 -33.30
N SER A 624 -11.86 -25.04 -32.88
CA SER A 624 -11.39 -23.68 -33.18
C SER A 624 -10.09 -23.72 -33.97
N GLY A 625 -9.90 -22.73 -34.85
CA GLY A 625 -8.68 -22.57 -35.63
C GLY A 625 -7.42 -22.39 -34.78
N ALA A 626 -7.57 -21.85 -33.57
CA ALA A 626 -6.48 -21.75 -32.59
C ALA A 626 -5.97 -23.11 -32.07
N ASP A 627 -6.75 -24.19 -32.24
CA ASP A 627 -6.44 -25.53 -31.72
C ASP A 627 -5.98 -26.52 -32.83
N LEU A 628 -5.73 -26.04 -34.06
CA LEU A 628 -5.43 -26.91 -35.21
C LEU A 628 -4.21 -27.83 -34.98
N VAL A 629 -3.11 -27.29 -34.43
CA VAL A 629 -1.88 -28.06 -34.14
C VAL A 629 -2.12 -29.15 -33.09
N TYR A 630 -2.99 -28.91 -32.11
CA TYR A 630 -3.39 -29.93 -31.14
C TYR A 630 -4.07 -31.12 -31.83
N TRP A 631 -4.97 -30.83 -32.78
CA TRP A 631 -5.68 -31.86 -33.52
C TRP A 631 -4.81 -32.61 -34.53
N HIS A 632 -3.83 -31.95 -35.15
CA HIS A 632 -2.82 -32.62 -35.98
C HIS A 632 -2.02 -33.66 -35.19
N ARG A 633 -1.52 -33.29 -34.01
CA ARG A 633 -0.80 -34.23 -33.13
C ARG A 633 -1.66 -35.42 -32.71
N LYS A 634 -2.95 -35.18 -32.45
CA LYS A 634 -3.92 -36.24 -32.15
C LYS A 634 -4.14 -37.16 -33.36
N ARG A 635 -4.28 -36.60 -34.56
CA ARG A 635 -4.38 -37.36 -35.81
C ARG A 635 -3.14 -38.25 -36.03
N GLU A 636 -1.94 -37.70 -35.87
CA GLU A 636 -0.69 -38.47 -35.95
C GLU A 636 -0.62 -39.58 -34.90
N GLN A 637 -1.01 -39.29 -33.64
CA GLN A 637 -1.07 -40.30 -32.58
C GLN A 637 -2.01 -41.46 -32.94
N TRP A 638 -3.16 -41.16 -33.55
CA TRP A 638 -4.12 -42.18 -33.97
C TRP A 638 -3.64 -43.00 -35.16
N HIS A 639 -3.00 -42.37 -36.15
CA HIS A 639 -2.37 -43.10 -37.24
C HIS A 639 -1.29 -44.06 -36.73
N ALA A 640 -0.44 -43.61 -35.80
CA ALA A 640 0.56 -44.49 -35.18
C ALA A 640 -0.07 -45.64 -34.38
N MET A 641 -1.24 -45.44 -33.76
CA MET A 641 -1.99 -46.50 -33.08
C MET A 641 -2.60 -47.50 -34.05
N ALA A 642 -3.16 -47.04 -35.18
CA ALA A 642 -3.73 -47.90 -36.21
C ALA A 642 -2.64 -48.71 -36.95
N GLU A 643 -1.49 -48.08 -37.25
CA GLU A 643 -0.32 -48.74 -37.85
C GLU A 643 0.30 -49.79 -36.91
N GLY A 644 0.18 -49.60 -35.60
CA GLY A 644 0.67 -50.51 -34.57
C GLY A 644 -0.30 -51.64 -34.18
N ALA A 645 -1.47 -51.74 -34.83
CA ALA A 645 -2.47 -52.75 -34.52
C ALA A 645 -1.98 -54.18 -34.88
N SER A 646 -2.38 -55.17 -34.09
CA SER A 646 -1.96 -56.57 -34.26
C SER A 646 -2.51 -57.25 -35.51
N ASP A 647 -3.61 -56.72 -36.08
CA ASP A 647 -4.32 -57.26 -37.22
C ASP A 647 -5.11 -56.15 -37.95
N SER A 648 -5.46 -56.42 -39.22
CA SER A 648 -6.16 -55.47 -40.09
C SER A 648 -7.54 -55.07 -39.58
N ALA A 649 -8.27 -55.99 -38.93
CA ALA A 649 -9.62 -55.69 -38.44
C ALA A 649 -9.58 -54.68 -37.28
N THR A 650 -8.55 -54.77 -36.43
CA THR A 650 -8.31 -53.80 -35.36
C THR A 650 -7.87 -52.44 -35.91
N ALA A 651 -7.05 -52.40 -36.96
CA ALA A 651 -6.67 -51.17 -37.64
C ALA A 651 -7.90 -50.48 -38.28
N ASP A 652 -8.73 -51.23 -39.00
CA ASP A 652 -9.95 -50.73 -39.65
C ASP A 652 -10.95 -50.19 -38.61
N TYR A 653 -11.12 -50.89 -37.49
CA TYR A 653 -11.95 -50.43 -36.37
C TYR A 653 -11.45 -49.11 -35.76
N LEU A 654 -10.13 -48.96 -35.59
CA LEU A 654 -9.54 -47.71 -35.11
C LEU A 654 -9.76 -46.57 -36.11
N HIS A 655 -9.61 -46.83 -37.41
CA HIS A 655 -9.91 -45.86 -38.45
C HIS A 655 -11.37 -45.41 -38.42
N ASP A 656 -12.32 -46.34 -38.29
CA ASP A 656 -13.76 -46.04 -38.21
C ASP A 656 -14.10 -45.17 -36.98
N ILE A 657 -13.43 -45.39 -35.84
CA ILE A 657 -13.60 -44.57 -34.64
C ILE A 657 -13.09 -43.13 -34.84
N PHE A 658 -11.97 -42.96 -35.55
CA PHE A 658 -11.33 -41.65 -35.71
C PHE A 658 -11.85 -40.84 -36.89
N GLU A 659 -12.55 -41.48 -37.84
CA GLU A 659 -13.11 -40.87 -39.05
C GLU A 659 -13.97 -39.60 -38.79
N PRO A 660 -14.86 -39.55 -37.78
CA PRO A 660 -15.58 -38.32 -37.45
C PRO A 660 -14.66 -37.17 -37.06
N THR A 661 -13.53 -37.46 -36.40
CA THR A 661 -12.57 -36.43 -36.02
C THR A 661 -11.68 -36.01 -37.19
N ALA A 662 -11.26 -36.95 -38.05
CA ALA A 662 -10.55 -36.63 -39.29
C ALA A 662 -11.35 -35.64 -40.16
N ARG A 663 -12.65 -35.92 -40.36
CA ARG A 663 -13.56 -35.01 -41.08
C ARG A 663 -13.69 -33.63 -40.41
N ALA A 664 -13.66 -33.58 -39.08
CA ALA A 664 -13.69 -32.31 -38.35
C ALA A 664 -12.41 -31.48 -38.53
N ILE A 665 -11.26 -32.14 -38.57
CA ILE A 665 -9.96 -31.52 -38.86
C ILE A 665 -9.92 -30.99 -40.29
N ASP A 666 -10.30 -31.81 -41.27
CA ASP A 666 -10.33 -31.41 -42.68
C ASP A 666 -11.28 -30.24 -42.93
N GLY A 667 -12.42 -30.22 -42.24
CA GLY A 667 -13.35 -29.09 -42.27
C GLY A 667 -12.76 -27.80 -41.68
N LEU A 668 -11.99 -27.92 -40.59
CA LEU A 668 -11.29 -26.79 -39.96
C LEU A 668 -10.17 -26.24 -40.85
N GLU A 669 -9.37 -27.11 -41.46
CA GLU A 669 -8.32 -26.73 -42.41
C GLU A 669 -8.92 -25.96 -43.60
N LYS A 670 -10.01 -26.46 -44.19
CA LYS A 670 -10.72 -25.78 -45.28
C LYS A 670 -11.28 -24.42 -44.86
N ALA A 671 -11.83 -24.32 -43.65
CA ALA A 671 -12.35 -23.06 -43.12
C ALA A 671 -11.24 -22.02 -42.91
N LEU A 672 -10.06 -22.46 -42.45
CA LEU A 672 -8.88 -21.62 -42.26
C LEU A 672 -8.23 -21.20 -43.59
N GLU A 673 -8.16 -22.12 -44.55
CA GLU A 673 -7.66 -21.85 -45.90
C GLU A 673 -8.53 -20.81 -46.61
N ALA A 674 -9.86 -20.90 -46.48
CA ALA A 674 -10.81 -19.97 -47.08
C ALA A 674 -10.67 -18.52 -46.55
N VAL A 675 -10.13 -18.33 -45.35
CA VAL A 675 -9.85 -17.01 -44.78
C VAL A 675 -8.36 -16.62 -44.82
N GLY A 676 -7.51 -17.46 -45.43
CA GLY A 676 -6.08 -17.22 -45.59
C GLY A 676 -5.28 -17.27 -44.29
N LEU A 677 -5.67 -18.12 -43.33
CA LEU A 677 -5.04 -18.23 -42.00
C LEU A 677 -4.48 -19.63 -41.69
N LEU A 678 -4.44 -20.53 -42.68
CA LEU A 678 -4.04 -21.93 -42.48
C LEU A 678 -2.56 -22.07 -42.08
N ASP A 679 -1.66 -21.40 -42.79
CA ASP A 679 -0.22 -21.47 -42.53
C ASP A 679 0.13 -20.87 -41.15
N GLU A 680 -0.55 -19.79 -40.78
CA GLU A 680 -0.42 -19.17 -39.46
C GLU A 680 -0.97 -20.07 -38.35
N ALA A 681 -2.09 -20.75 -38.57
CA ALA A 681 -2.65 -21.71 -37.62
C ALA A 681 -1.71 -22.91 -37.40
N LEU A 682 -1.08 -23.42 -38.45
CA LEU A 682 -0.10 -24.51 -38.39
C LEU A 682 1.21 -24.09 -37.70
N ALA A 683 1.60 -22.83 -37.85
CA ALA A 683 2.75 -22.25 -37.14
C ALA A 683 2.47 -21.93 -35.66
N LEU A 684 1.20 -21.95 -35.24
CA LEU A 684 0.75 -21.58 -33.91
C LEU A 684 0.67 -22.80 -32.97
N ASP A 685 1.75 -23.09 -32.23
CA ASP A 685 1.71 -24.09 -31.15
C ASP A 685 1.14 -23.48 -29.86
N LEU A 686 -0.14 -23.10 -29.88
CA LEU A 686 -0.82 -22.42 -28.76
C LEU A 686 -2.11 -23.12 -28.33
N ARG A 687 -2.00 -24.15 -27.46
CA ARG A 687 -2.75 -24.30 -26.19
C ARG A 687 -3.12 -25.74 -25.81
N ARG A 688 -3.15 -25.94 -24.48
CA ARG A 688 -4.00 -26.89 -23.73
C ARG A 688 -5.16 -26.08 -23.07
N PRO A 689 -6.26 -26.71 -22.64
CA PRO A 689 -7.58 -26.08 -22.47
C PRO A 689 -7.72 -25.20 -21.22
N GLN A 690 -8.62 -24.21 -21.29
CA GLN A 690 -8.70 -23.07 -20.37
C GLN A 690 -9.31 -23.35 -18.97
N GLU A 691 -8.98 -24.47 -18.32
CA GLU A 691 -9.27 -24.69 -16.89
C GLU A 691 -8.16 -24.14 -15.97
N TYR A 692 -7.26 -23.30 -16.48
CA TYR A 692 -6.03 -22.96 -15.77
C TYR A 692 -6.25 -22.35 -14.39
N PHE A 693 -7.27 -21.52 -14.17
CA PHE A 693 -7.56 -20.99 -12.84
C PHE A 693 -8.18 -22.04 -11.91
N GLY A 694 -9.12 -22.86 -12.39
CA GLY A 694 -9.69 -23.98 -11.62
C GLY A 694 -8.60 -24.99 -11.22
N ARG A 695 -7.76 -25.40 -12.18
CA ARG A 695 -6.61 -26.28 -11.97
C ARG A 695 -5.57 -25.67 -11.04
N VAL A 696 -5.19 -24.41 -11.21
CA VAL A 696 -4.24 -23.73 -10.29
C VAL A 696 -4.83 -23.62 -8.88
N TRP A 697 -6.12 -23.35 -8.73
CA TRP A 697 -6.73 -23.26 -7.39
C TRP A 697 -7.00 -24.62 -6.75
N ALA A 698 -7.22 -25.67 -7.54
CA ALA A 698 -7.35 -27.05 -7.09
C ALA A 698 -5.97 -27.65 -6.71
N THR A 699 -4.99 -27.57 -7.60
CA THR A 699 -3.68 -28.27 -7.45
C THR A 699 -2.62 -27.46 -6.70
N ALA A 700 -2.64 -26.12 -6.73
CA ALA A 700 -1.47 -25.36 -6.27
C ALA A 700 -1.39 -25.16 -4.75
N PHE A 701 -2.42 -25.52 -3.96
CA PHE A 701 -2.50 -25.16 -2.54
C PHE A 701 -3.33 -26.11 -1.67
N ARG A 702 -3.38 -27.40 -2.00
CA ARG A 702 -3.88 -28.45 -1.10
C ARG A 702 -2.71 -29.32 -0.67
N ALA A 703 -2.41 -29.33 0.63
CA ALA A 703 -1.38 -30.20 1.18
C ALA A 703 -1.75 -31.70 1.05
N GLN A 704 -3.04 -32.02 0.95
CA GLN A 704 -3.55 -33.40 0.93
C GLN A 704 -3.36 -34.12 -0.42
N GLU A 705 -3.35 -33.40 -1.54
CA GLU A 705 -3.22 -34.02 -2.89
C GLU A 705 -1.75 -34.31 -3.27
N LEU A 706 -0.79 -33.81 -2.48
CA LEU A 706 0.65 -34.14 -2.64
C LEU A 706 1.12 -35.27 -1.72
N ALA A 707 0.25 -35.77 -0.84
CA ALA A 707 0.52 -36.95 -0.01
C ALA A 707 0.14 -38.28 -0.70
N GLN A 708 -0.55 -38.23 -1.85
CA GLN A 708 -1.03 -39.40 -2.58
C GLN A 708 -0.15 -39.81 -3.78
N HIS A 709 0.92 -39.07 -4.07
CA HIS A 709 1.89 -39.42 -5.14
C HIS A 709 3.22 -39.97 -4.60
N GLU A 710 3.22 -40.56 -3.39
CA GLU A 710 4.35 -41.35 -2.85
C GLU A 710 4.24 -42.85 -3.14
N THR A 711 3.17 -43.34 -3.78
CA THR A 711 2.92 -44.79 -3.94
C THR A 711 3.09 -45.42 -5.34
N ASP A 712 3.36 -44.65 -6.40
CA ASP A 712 3.45 -45.21 -7.77
C ASP A 712 4.83 -45.09 -8.44
N TRP A 713 5.93 -45.14 -7.67
CA TRP A 713 7.29 -45.26 -8.22
C TRP A 713 8.11 -46.42 -7.65
N THR A 714 7.43 -47.55 -7.38
CA THR A 714 8.08 -48.85 -7.19
C THR A 714 7.33 -49.95 -7.95
N ALA A 715 7.52 -50.00 -9.27
CA ALA A 715 7.50 -51.23 -10.07
C ALA A 715 7.98 -50.94 -11.50
N ALA A 716 9.08 -51.60 -11.88
CA ALA A 716 9.82 -51.58 -13.15
C ALA A 716 10.76 -50.39 -13.40
#